data_AF-A0A4V2HEY5-F1
#
_entry.id   AF-A0A4V2HEY5-F1
#
_cell.length_a   1.000
_cell.length_b   1.000
_cell.length_c   1.000
_cell.angle_alpha   90.00
_cell.angle_beta   90.00
_cell.angle_gamma   90.00
#
_symmetry.space_group_name_H-M   'P 1'
#
loop_
_entity.id
_entity.type
_entity.pdbx_description
1 polymer ?
#
loop_
_entity_poly.entity_id
_entity_poly.type
_entity_poly.pdbx_seq_one_letter_code
_entity_poly.pdbx_strand_id
1 'polypeptide(L)'
;MSWLAAAAAVLLLVSLWLDLSMVPGPWLLVAFSSGVAALLATVATLVLLHAVARHIEAADARAAIAESERQMAQREVERLGRVEGELIKAKQAAESAVLAKGEFLATMSHEIRTPLNGIVPMLELLSRSALAPDQRQLLLTATASSQTLLRIVDDILDYSKLEANKLELENTAFNLREVLEQVMQLMQRPAESRGLRLGLQLDPTVRLSVRGDPLRLRQVLTNLIGNAIKFTERGSVTLVARRLGETGAQHLLRFEVRDTGIGIDPEAQARLFSPFSQADASTTRIFGGTGLGLAICKRIVGLMGGRIAVVSELGRGSTFWFEIPLLKALGDLPAPARPAQARVLLVSADGRLRSRLSNLVPQWNASLQCVETVQEALERLRANTAGFHTVVADLSPSMRSSARALHRVIGRLAQETGTQLVWLYGDEPVPEELRVGATSLPRLAHESDLRALLSTIPKPPTAPPSAPVHVEQPLPLPEPEPFAGAGPAADASQPIAVDGRRVLLVEDNPVNLAVAEKMLESLGFRADHAHNGVMALEKMERTRYPLVLMDCQMPLLDGYTATRRWREREAERGQPRLPIVAMTANAMAGDRQRCLDAGMDDYLSKPVSRALLEECLVRWLPPVGEASDSDTPNSEPSAGALPAVPVSEGNPVSAAPPSPAPPPSAPALGIPVALDTALLDELVEFTGPDTGRIIQVFLEDAPRLIAELEAASAAPDLEAMRAAAHSLKSSSANLGALALSAAAKRIELGAREARLERPAVAVALVIAEFARARVALQDYLARLEGAPAAAQSSSLVNR
;
A
#
# COMPACT_ATOMS: atom_id res chain seq x y z
N MET A 1 -93.93 9.70 17.62
CA MET A 1 -94.56 10.62 18.61
C MET A 1 -95.54 11.60 17.96
N SER A 2 -95.24 12.18 16.78
CA SER A 2 -96.15 13.08 16.05
C SER A 2 -97.52 12.45 15.72
N TRP A 3 -97.54 11.17 15.32
CA TRP A 3 -98.78 10.43 15.04
C TRP A 3 -99.65 10.21 16.28
N LEU A 4 -99.06 10.09 17.48
CA LEU A 4 -99.79 9.94 18.75
C LEU A 4 -100.47 11.25 19.17
N ALA A 5 -99.80 12.40 18.97
CA ALA A 5 -100.40 13.71 19.21
C ALA A 5 -101.55 13.99 18.23
N ALA A 6 -101.39 13.63 16.96
CA ALA A 6 -102.44 13.74 15.96
C ALA A 6 -103.63 12.82 16.27
N ALA A 7 -103.38 11.57 16.69
CA ALA A 7 -104.42 10.64 17.09
C ALA A 7 -105.19 11.13 18.33
N ALA A 8 -104.49 11.65 19.35
CA ALA A 8 -105.11 12.22 20.55
C ALA A 8 -105.93 13.49 20.25
N ALA A 9 -105.47 14.34 19.31
CA ALA A 9 -106.22 15.52 18.86
C ALA A 9 -107.49 15.16 18.07
N VAL A 10 -107.42 14.13 17.22
CA VAL A 10 -108.61 13.58 16.53
C VAL A 10 -109.59 13.00 17.55
N LEU A 11 -109.10 12.23 18.54
CA LEU A 11 -109.93 11.68 19.60
C LEU A 11 -110.63 12.78 20.42
N LEU A 12 -109.92 13.86 20.71
CA LEU A 12 -110.46 15.06 21.37
C LEU A 12 -111.59 15.68 20.54
N LEU A 13 -111.37 15.93 19.25
CA LEU A 13 -112.39 16.50 18.35
C LEU A 13 -113.63 15.61 18.23
N VAL A 14 -113.45 14.30 18.11
CA VAL A 14 -114.53 13.32 18.05
C VAL A 14 -115.32 13.29 19.37
N SER A 15 -114.64 13.31 20.52
CA SER A 15 -115.30 13.32 21.83
C SER A 15 -116.09 14.62 22.09
N LEU A 16 -115.58 15.78 21.68
CA LEU A 16 -116.30 17.06 21.75
C LEU A 16 -117.52 17.10 20.82
N TRP A 17 -117.41 16.52 19.62
CA TRP A 17 -118.53 16.44 18.68
C TRP A 17 -119.65 15.50 19.17
N LEU A 18 -119.28 14.39 19.81
CA LEU A 18 -120.24 13.46 20.43
C LEU A 18 -120.99 14.10 21.62
N ASP A 19 -120.29 14.90 22.43
CA ASP A 19 -120.90 15.67 23.53
C ASP A 19 -121.89 16.73 23.02
N LEU A 20 -121.49 17.49 21.98
CA LEU A 20 -122.33 18.51 21.33
C LEU A 20 -123.59 17.92 20.67
N SER A 21 -123.51 16.64 20.26
CA SER A 21 -124.61 15.89 19.64
C SER A 21 -125.57 15.25 20.65
N MET A 22 -125.42 15.54 21.96
CA MET A 22 -126.28 15.05 23.05
C MET A 22 -126.32 13.51 23.18
N VAL A 23 -125.23 12.82 22.83
CA VAL A 23 -125.09 11.38 23.03
C VAL A 23 -124.70 11.10 24.49
N PRO A 24 -125.43 10.25 25.25
CA PRO A 24 -125.11 10.00 26.65
C PRO A 24 -123.75 9.29 26.80
N GLY A 25 -122.84 9.87 27.58
CA GLY A 25 -121.52 9.28 27.86
C GLY A 25 -120.57 10.26 28.58
N PRO A 26 -119.44 9.78 29.13
CA PRO A 26 -118.46 10.62 29.84
C PRO A 26 -117.52 11.37 28.87
N TRP A 27 -118.08 11.96 27.81
CA TRP A 27 -117.31 12.51 26.69
C TRP A 27 -116.41 13.68 27.09
N LEU A 28 -116.81 14.48 28.07
CA LEU A 28 -116.00 15.58 28.62
C LEU A 28 -114.71 15.10 29.34
N LEU A 29 -114.75 13.98 30.07
CA LEU A 29 -113.57 13.42 30.74
C LEU A 29 -112.59 12.79 29.72
N VAL A 30 -113.13 12.18 28.66
CA VAL A 30 -112.34 11.65 27.55
C VAL A 30 -111.72 12.78 26.73
N ALA A 31 -112.45 13.87 26.48
CA ALA A 31 -111.94 15.06 25.82
C ALA A 31 -110.81 15.70 26.64
N PHE A 32 -110.99 15.86 27.95
CA PHE A 32 -109.97 16.44 28.83
C PHE A 32 -108.70 15.59 28.89
N SER A 33 -108.82 14.28 29.11
CA SER A 33 -107.66 13.38 29.18
C SER A 33 -106.93 13.26 27.84
N SER A 34 -107.65 13.25 26.71
CA SER A 34 -107.07 13.29 25.36
C SER A 34 -106.37 14.61 25.08
N GLY A 35 -106.90 15.74 25.59
CA GLY A 35 -106.28 17.05 25.48
C GLY A 35 -104.99 17.18 26.28
N VAL A 36 -104.98 16.67 27.50
CA VAL A 36 -103.76 16.61 28.34
C VAL A 36 -102.72 15.68 27.70
N ALA A 37 -103.13 14.52 27.17
CA ALA A 37 -102.22 13.60 26.48
C ALA A 37 -101.64 14.21 25.19
N ALA A 38 -102.46 14.93 24.41
CA ALA A 38 -102.01 15.65 23.22
C ALA A 38 -101.03 16.78 23.59
N LEU A 39 -101.29 17.53 24.67
CA LEU A 39 -100.40 18.58 25.17
C LEU A 39 -99.06 18.01 25.68
N LEU A 40 -99.08 16.92 26.44
CA LEU A 40 -97.86 16.26 26.90
C LEU A 40 -97.05 15.68 25.74
N ALA A 41 -97.71 15.10 24.73
CA ALA A 41 -97.04 14.58 23.54
C ALA A 41 -96.42 15.70 22.69
N THR A 42 -97.08 16.84 22.54
CA THR A 42 -96.52 18.00 21.83
C THR A 42 -95.34 18.62 22.59
N VAL A 43 -95.46 18.80 23.90
CA VAL A 43 -94.35 19.28 24.75
C VAL A 43 -93.16 18.31 24.70
N ALA A 44 -93.38 17.00 24.83
CA ALA A 44 -92.31 16.01 24.72
C ALA A 44 -91.64 16.02 23.34
N THR A 45 -92.42 16.22 22.26
CA THR A 45 -91.87 16.34 20.90
C THR A 45 -91.05 17.62 20.75
N LEU A 46 -91.50 18.74 21.31
CA LEU A 46 -90.77 20.01 21.29
C LEU A 46 -89.44 19.91 22.07
N VAL A 47 -89.46 19.27 23.24
CA VAL A 47 -88.25 19.02 24.05
C VAL A 47 -87.27 18.12 23.31
N LEU A 48 -87.76 17.05 22.66
CA LEU A 48 -86.90 16.14 21.88
C LEU A 48 -86.29 16.85 20.67
N LEU A 49 -87.08 17.64 19.93
CA LEU A 49 -86.58 18.44 18.81
C LEU A 49 -85.53 19.46 19.27
N HIS A 50 -85.76 20.12 20.39
CA HIS A 50 -84.82 21.07 20.94
C HIS A 50 -83.54 20.40 21.47
N ALA A 51 -83.64 19.21 22.06
CA ALA A 51 -82.49 18.41 22.47
C ALA A 51 -81.66 17.94 21.25
N VAL A 52 -82.33 17.48 20.18
CA VAL A 52 -81.68 17.10 18.92
C VAL A 52 -81.00 18.31 18.28
N ALA A 53 -81.66 19.47 18.25
CA ALA A 53 -81.07 20.71 17.73
C ALA A 53 -79.78 21.09 18.49
N ARG A 54 -79.81 21.08 19.83
CA ARG A 54 -78.60 21.33 20.65
C ARG A 54 -77.49 20.30 20.41
N HIS A 55 -77.85 19.03 20.19
CA HIS A 55 -76.86 18.00 19.88
C HIS A 55 -76.21 18.21 18.53
N ILE A 56 -76.97 18.64 17.52
CA ILE A 56 -76.45 19.00 16.19
C ILE A 56 -75.54 20.21 16.31
N GLU A 57 -75.97 21.29 16.98
CA GLU A 57 -75.14 22.49 17.21
C GLU A 57 -73.83 22.16 17.94
N ALA A 58 -73.87 21.30 18.96
CA ALA A 58 -72.67 20.86 19.68
C ALA A 58 -71.77 19.97 18.82
N ALA A 59 -72.33 19.16 17.92
CA ALA A 59 -71.56 18.35 16.98
C ALA A 59 -70.88 19.23 15.92
N ASP A 60 -71.59 20.22 15.38
CA ASP A 60 -71.07 21.19 14.42
C ASP A 60 -69.96 22.04 15.03
N ALA A 61 -70.13 22.50 16.28
CA ALA A 61 -69.09 23.23 17.00
C ALA A 61 -67.80 22.40 17.19
N ARG A 62 -67.94 21.11 17.53
CA ARG A 62 -66.78 20.20 17.65
C ARG A 62 -66.11 19.94 16.30
N ALA A 63 -66.89 19.78 15.23
CA ALA A 63 -66.38 19.61 13.88
C ALA A 63 -65.59 20.84 13.43
N ALA A 64 -66.09 22.05 13.69
CA ALA A 64 -65.42 23.31 13.38
C ALA A 64 -64.08 23.47 14.13
N ILE A 65 -64.03 23.09 15.42
CA ILE A 65 -62.78 23.11 16.20
C ILE A 65 -61.78 22.11 15.62
N ALA A 66 -62.19 20.87 15.35
CA ALA A 66 -61.31 19.84 14.78
C ALA A 66 -60.79 20.23 13.38
N GLU A 67 -61.62 20.91 12.58
CA GLU A 67 -61.21 21.44 11.28
C GLU A 67 -60.20 22.57 11.41
N SER A 68 -60.39 23.48 12.37
CA SER A 68 -59.40 24.53 12.69
C SER A 68 -58.07 23.96 13.16
N GLU A 69 -58.08 22.95 14.04
CA GLU A 69 -56.87 22.27 14.50
C GLU A 69 -56.14 21.58 13.34
N ARG A 70 -56.88 20.91 12.44
CA ARG A 70 -56.31 20.30 11.22
C ARG A 70 -55.69 21.35 10.31
N GLN A 71 -56.35 22.49 10.10
CA GLN A 71 -55.81 23.57 9.28
C GLN A 71 -54.54 24.17 9.90
N MET A 72 -54.49 24.34 11.23
CA MET A 72 -53.28 24.80 11.91
C MET A 72 -52.15 23.79 11.79
N ALA A 73 -52.42 22.50 11.99
CA ALA A 73 -51.43 21.44 11.82
C ALA A 73 -50.91 21.38 10.37
N GLN A 74 -51.78 21.51 9.37
CA GLN A 74 -51.39 21.55 7.97
C GLN A 74 -50.49 22.74 7.65
N ARG A 75 -50.84 23.94 8.14
CA ARG A 75 -50.00 25.14 7.96
C ARG A 75 -48.63 24.97 8.61
N GLU A 76 -48.56 24.33 9.77
CA GLU A 76 -47.28 24.07 10.44
C GLU A 76 -46.43 23.06 9.65
N VAL A 77 -47.03 22.00 9.13
CA VAL A 77 -46.34 21.04 8.25
C VAL A 77 -45.82 21.71 6.98
N GLU A 78 -46.63 22.56 6.34
CA GLU A 78 -46.20 23.35 5.17
C GLU A 78 -45.06 24.32 5.51
N ARG A 79 -45.12 24.96 6.69
CA ARG A 79 -44.06 25.85 7.17
C ARG A 79 -42.77 25.09 7.40
N LEU A 80 -42.81 23.95 8.07
CA LEU A 80 -41.65 23.09 8.31
C LEU A 80 -41.06 22.59 6.99
N GLY A 81 -41.89 22.16 6.04
CA GLY A 81 -41.45 21.74 4.71
C GLY A 81 -40.77 22.87 3.91
N ARG A 82 -41.25 24.12 4.03
CA ARG A 82 -40.57 25.29 3.45
C ARG A 82 -39.19 25.53 4.08
N VAL A 83 -39.11 25.55 5.41
CA VAL A 83 -37.85 25.77 6.14
C VAL A 83 -36.84 24.66 5.83
N GLU A 84 -37.28 23.40 5.80
CA GLU A 84 -36.44 22.27 5.42
C GLU A 84 -35.92 22.42 3.98
N GLY A 85 -36.80 22.82 3.04
CA GLY A 85 -36.40 23.11 1.66
C GLY A 85 -35.39 24.26 1.55
N GLU A 86 -35.56 25.34 2.30
CA GLU A 86 -34.59 26.44 2.37
C GLU A 86 -33.25 26.00 2.96
N LEU A 87 -33.28 25.20 4.03
CA LEU A 87 -32.09 24.66 4.67
C LEU A 87 -31.31 23.74 3.72
N ILE A 88 -32.00 22.86 2.98
CA ILE A 88 -31.39 21.99 1.98
C ILE A 88 -30.74 22.82 0.87
N LYS A 89 -31.42 23.85 0.36
CA LYS A 89 -30.86 24.74 -0.66
C LYS A 89 -29.63 25.49 -0.16
N ALA A 90 -29.69 26.03 1.06
CA ALA A 90 -28.55 26.72 1.68
C ALA A 90 -27.36 25.76 1.90
N LYS A 91 -27.62 24.53 2.35
CA LYS A 91 -26.61 23.48 2.48
C LYS A 91 -25.98 23.12 1.13
N GLN A 92 -26.78 22.89 0.09
CA GLN A 92 -26.29 22.60 -1.26
C GLN A 92 -25.46 23.75 -1.84
N ALA A 93 -25.86 25.00 -1.61
CA ALA A 93 -25.08 26.17 -2.03
C ALA A 93 -23.75 26.28 -1.27
N ALA A 94 -23.72 25.96 0.03
CA ALA A 94 -22.48 25.93 0.80
C ALA A 94 -21.55 24.79 0.33
N GLU A 95 -22.09 23.60 0.09
CA GLU A 95 -21.33 22.45 -0.42
C GLU A 95 -20.75 22.71 -1.82
N SER A 96 -21.54 23.30 -2.73
CA SER A 96 -21.07 23.66 -4.07
C SER A 96 -19.98 24.73 -4.04
N ALA A 97 -20.09 25.73 -3.15
CA ALA A 97 -19.05 26.73 -2.95
C ALA A 97 -17.74 26.12 -2.44
N VAL A 98 -17.82 25.18 -1.49
CA VAL A 98 -16.63 24.46 -0.98
C VAL A 98 -15.99 23.59 -2.06
N LEU A 99 -16.79 22.91 -2.87
CA LEU A 99 -16.28 22.11 -4.00
C LEU A 99 -15.59 22.99 -5.04
N ALA A 100 -16.21 24.11 -5.44
CA ALA A 100 -15.64 25.06 -6.38
C ALA A 100 -14.32 25.67 -5.86
N LYS A 101 -14.24 25.99 -4.56
CA LYS A 101 -12.99 26.45 -3.91
C LYS A 101 -11.89 25.39 -4.01
N GLY A 102 -12.23 24.11 -3.76
CA GLY A 102 -11.28 23.01 -3.86
C GLY A 102 -10.80 22.73 -5.29
N GLU A 103 -11.71 22.78 -6.26
CA GLU A 103 -11.38 22.61 -7.68
C GLU A 103 -10.52 23.77 -8.20
N PHE A 104 -10.87 25.01 -7.84
CA PHE A 104 -10.06 26.19 -8.17
C PHE A 104 -8.63 26.07 -7.65
N LEU A 105 -8.44 25.67 -6.39
CA LEU A 105 -7.11 25.50 -5.81
C LEU A 105 -6.33 24.35 -6.47
N ALA A 106 -6.99 23.24 -6.81
CA ALA A 106 -6.36 22.13 -7.52
C ALA A 106 -5.89 22.54 -8.93
N THR A 107 -6.72 23.25 -9.68
CA THR A 107 -6.38 23.78 -11.01
C THR A 107 -5.27 24.81 -10.92
N MET A 108 -5.40 25.82 -10.04
CA MET A 108 -4.36 26.84 -9.84
C MET A 108 -3.02 26.23 -9.43
N SER A 109 -3.03 25.17 -8.63
CA SER A 109 -1.82 24.41 -8.34
C SER A 109 -1.16 23.84 -9.57
N HIS A 110 -1.92 23.21 -10.46
CA HIS A 110 -1.39 22.65 -11.69
C HIS A 110 -0.80 23.76 -12.59
N GLU A 111 -1.51 24.89 -12.67
CA GLU A 111 -1.08 26.09 -13.41
C GLU A 111 0.16 26.77 -12.81
N ILE A 112 0.37 26.69 -11.49
CA ILE A 112 1.56 27.24 -10.82
C ILE A 112 2.73 26.24 -10.85
N ARG A 113 2.45 24.94 -10.73
CA ARG A 113 3.46 23.87 -10.69
C ARG A 113 4.10 23.66 -12.05
N THR A 114 3.33 23.70 -13.14
CA THR A 114 3.84 23.51 -14.51
C THR A 114 4.98 24.47 -14.87
N PRO A 115 4.85 25.80 -14.72
CA PRO A 115 5.96 26.71 -15.00
C PRO A 115 7.12 26.55 -14.01
N LEU A 116 6.86 26.23 -12.74
CA LEU A 116 7.93 25.97 -11.76
C LEU A 116 8.75 24.72 -12.06
N ASN A 117 8.08 23.64 -12.49
CA ASN A 117 8.73 22.40 -12.93
C ASN A 117 9.51 22.59 -14.24
N GLY A 118 9.27 23.65 -15.01
CA GLY A 118 10.13 24.08 -16.11
C GLY A 118 11.32 24.92 -15.65
N ILE A 119 11.07 25.91 -14.78
CA ILE A 119 12.10 26.85 -14.29
C ILE A 119 13.16 26.12 -13.45
N VAL A 120 12.77 25.23 -12.54
CA VAL A 120 13.72 24.57 -11.61
C VAL A 120 14.77 23.73 -12.36
N PRO A 121 14.40 22.83 -13.29
CA PRO A 121 15.39 22.10 -14.08
C PRO A 121 16.27 22.99 -14.95
N MET A 122 15.73 24.07 -15.52
CA MET A 122 16.54 25.04 -16.28
C MET A 122 17.59 25.71 -15.39
N LEU A 123 17.21 26.11 -14.17
CA LEU A 123 18.16 26.67 -13.20
C LEU A 123 19.20 25.63 -12.75
N GLU A 124 18.81 24.36 -12.59
CA GLU A 124 19.72 23.26 -12.28
C GLU A 124 20.70 22.97 -13.43
N LEU A 125 20.24 23.00 -14.69
CA LEU A 125 21.09 22.86 -15.87
C LEU A 125 22.11 24.00 -15.97
N LEU A 126 21.65 25.24 -15.76
CA LEU A 126 22.54 26.41 -15.70
C LEU A 126 23.56 26.27 -14.57
N SER A 127 23.22 25.64 -13.46
CA SER A 127 24.13 25.48 -12.32
C SER A 127 25.32 24.55 -12.61
N ARG A 128 25.20 23.69 -13.63
CA ARG A 128 26.26 22.79 -14.10
C ARG A 128 27.22 23.47 -15.08
N SER A 129 26.87 24.66 -15.60
CA SER A 129 27.71 25.42 -16.53
C SER A 129 28.76 26.28 -15.81
N ALA A 130 29.83 26.65 -16.53
CA ALA A 130 30.87 27.52 -15.99
C ALA A 130 30.36 28.97 -15.91
N LEU A 131 29.90 29.37 -14.73
CA LEU A 131 29.36 30.71 -14.46
C LEU A 131 30.34 31.58 -13.67
N ALA A 132 30.32 32.89 -13.94
CA ALA A 132 31.03 33.86 -13.10
C ALA A 132 30.46 33.87 -11.66
N PRO A 133 31.25 34.24 -10.63
CA PRO A 133 30.83 34.18 -9.23
C PRO A 133 29.50 34.90 -8.94
N ASP A 134 29.31 36.09 -9.52
CA ASP A 134 28.09 36.89 -9.33
C ASP A 134 26.86 36.24 -9.99
N GLN A 135 27.05 35.64 -11.17
CA GLN A 135 25.99 34.90 -11.86
C GLN A 135 25.59 33.62 -11.12
N ARG A 136 26.58 32.92 -10.53
CA ARG A 136 26.33 31.75 -9.69
C ARG A 136 25.52 32.11 -8.44
N GLN A 137 25.81 33.25 -7.81
CA GLN A 137 25.05 33.72 -6.65
C GLN A 137 23.60 34.10 -7.01
N LEU A 138 23.39 34.77 -8.14
CA LEU A 138 22.05 35.04 -8.67
C LEU A 138 21.27 33.75 -8.96
N LEU A 139 21.93 32.78 -9.58
CA LEU A 139 21.34 31.49 -9.88
C LEU A 139 20.96 30.71 -8.61
N LEU A 140 21.85 30.62 -7.62
CA LEU A 140 21.57 29.97 -6.34
C LEU A 140 20.38 30.63 -5.63
N THR A 141 20.30 31.96 -5.66
CA THR A 141 19.18 32.72 -5.08
C THR A 141 17.88 32.45 -5.82
N ALA A 142 17.91 32.40 -7.16
CA ALA A 142 16.75 32.06 -7.98
C ALA A 142 16.27 30.62 -7.72
N THR A 143 17.17 29.64 -7.68
CA THR A 143 16.85 28.24 -7.38
C THR A 143 16.23 28.09 -5.99
N ALA A 144 16.83 28.69 -4.96
CA ALA A 144 16.30 28.65 -3.60
C ALA A 144 14.90 29.31 -3.49
N SER A 145 14.68 30.39 -4.24
CA SER A 145 13.40 31.09 -4.31
C SER A 145 12.33 30.25 -5.00
N SER A 146 12.65 29.64 -6.14
CA SER A 146 11.74 28.74 -6.88
C SER A 146 11.35 27.50 -6.06
N GLN A 147 12.32 26.87 -5.39
CA GLN A 147 12.06 25.73 -4.49
C GLN A 147 11.20 26.15 -3.28
N THR A 148 11.43 27.35 -2.75
CA THR A 148 10.59 27.88 -1.67
C THR A 148 9.17 28.13 -2.15
N LEU A 149 8.98 28.70 -3.34
CA LEU A 149 7.64 28.92 -3.91
C LEU A 149 6.90 27.61 -4.15
N LEU A 150 7.58 26.58 -4.68
CA LEU A 150 7.00 25.26 -4.86
C LEU A 150 6.50 24.66 -3.53
N ARG A 151 7.31 24.78 -2.47
CA ARG A 151 6.92 24.34 -1.12
C ARG A 151 5.68 25.09 -0.60
N ILE A 152 5.59 26.39 -0.83
CA ILE A 152 4.43 27.21 -0.43
C ILE A 152 3.16 26.73 -1.14
N VAL A 153 3.27 26.45 -2.44
CA VAL A 153 2.16 25.96 -3.26
C VAL A 153 1.72 24.58 -2.77
N ASP A 154 2.66 23.68 -2.51
CA ASP A 154 2.37 22.35 -1.96
C ASP A 154 1.72 22.44 -0.57
N ASP A 155 2.19 23.32 0.31
CA ASP A 155 1.59 23.56 1.63
C ASP A 155 0.13 24.07 1.52
N ILE A 156 -0.15 24.99 0.59
CA ILE A 156 -1.51 25.51 0.35
C ILE A 156 -2.44 24.40 -0.14
N LEU A 157 -1.94 23.52 -1.02
CA LEU A 157 -2.70 22.40 -1.54
C LEU A 157 -2.97 21.34 -0.49
N ASP A 158 -1.95 20.97 0.27
CA ASP A 158 -2.10 20.03 1.38
C ASP A 158 -3.13 20.59 2.37
N TYR A 159 -3.07 21.88 2.71
CA TYR A 159 -4.09 22.53 3.53
C TYR A 159 -5.50 22.45 2.90
N SER A 160 -5.64 22.73 1.60
CA SER A 160 -6.92 22.65 0.90
C SER A 160 -7.50 21.22 0.88
N LYS A 161 -6.66 20.22 0.66
CA LYS A 161 -7.06 18.79 0.68
C LYS A 161 -7.49 18.37 2.08
N LEU A 162 -6.77 18.85 3.10
CA LEU A 162 -7.05 18.62 4.51
C LEU A 162 -8.37 19.30 4.97
N GLU A 163 -8.68 20.50 4.48
CA GLU A 163 -9.94 21.21 4.74
C GLU A 163 -11.13 20.48 4.10
N ALA A 164 -10.94 19.92 2.90
CA ALA A 164 -11.97 19.20 2.17
C ALA A 164 -12.20 17.74 2.64
N ASN A 165 -11.52 17.27 3.70
CA ASN A 165 -11.50 15.86 4.14
C ASN A 165 -11.11 14.85 3.04
N LYS A 166 -10.35 15.30 2.02
CA LYS A 166 -9.92 14.47 0.88
C LYS A 166 -8.53 13.85 1.08
N LEU A 167 -7.93 14.02 2.26
CA LEU A 167 -6.62 13.45 2.56
C LEU A 167 -6.81 12.08 3.22
N GLU A 168 -6.44 11.03 2.49
CA GLU A 168 -6.43 9.66 2.98
C GLU A 168 -5.07 9.35 3.60
N LEU A 169 -5.08 8.68 4.75
CA LEU A 169 -3.85 8.21 5.41
C LEU A 169 -3.49 6.83 4.90
N GLU A 170 -2.22 6.63 4.58
CA GLU A 170 -1.71 5.30 4.26
C GLU A 170 -1.52 4.48 5.54
N ASN A 171 -1.73 3.17 5.47
CA ASN A 171 -1.52 2.26 6.60
C ASN A 171 -0.53 1.15 6.21
N THR A 172 0.76 1.49 6.28
CA THR A 172 1.86 0.59 5.94
C THR A 172 2.63 0.17 7.18
N ALA A 173 3.25 -1.01 7.16
CA ALA A 173 4.18 -1.43 8.21
C ALA A 173 5.54 -0.77 7.96
N PHE A 174 6.11 -0.12 8.98
CA PHE A 174 7.40 0.54 8.87
C PHE A 174 8.18 0.46 10.19
N ASN A 175 9.49 0.66 10.07
CA ASN A 175 10.38 0.79 11.21
C ASN A 175 10.47 2.26 11.64
N LEU A 176 9.93 2.57 12.82
CA LEU A 176 9.92 3.92 13.38
C LEU A 176 11.33 4.48 13.51
N ARG A 177 12.32 3.66 13.88
CA ARG A 177 13.71 4.11 14.02
C ARG A 177 14.24 4.69 12.71
N GLU A 178 14.03 4.00 11.60
CA GLU A 178 14.50 4.44 10.28
C GLU A 178 13.88 5.77 9.87
N VAL A 179 12.58 5.96 10.12
CA VAL A 179 11.90 7.23 9.83
C VAL A 179 12.50 8.37 10.65
N LEU A 180 12.70 8.15 11.95
CA LEU A 180 13.30 9.17 12.82
C LEU A 180 14.73 9.48 12.42
N GLU A 181 15.57 8.47 12.18
CA GLU A 181 16.97 8.64 11.76
C GLU A 181 17.08 9.37 10.42
N GLN A 182 16.22 9.06 9.44
CA GLN A 182 16.16 9.77 8.16
C GLN A 182 15.80 11.26 8.33
N VAL A 183 14.84 11.57 9.20
CA VAL A 183 14.49 12.98 9.50
C VAL A 183 15.67 13.70 10.15
N MET A 184 16.33 13.05 11.11
CA MET A 184 17.49 13.63 11.79
C MET A 184 18.65 13.88 10.82
N GLN A 185 18.93 12.93 9.92
CA GLN A 185 19.95 13.06 8.89
C GLN A 185 19.65 14.21 7.91
N LEU A 186 18.39 14.36 7.52
CA LEU A 186 17.94 15.46 6.65
C LEU A 186 18.11 16.83 7.34
N MET A 187 17.87 16.90 8.64
CA MET A 187 17.95 18.14 9.44
C MET A 187 19.37 18.44 9.96
N GLN A 188 20.31 17.52 9.79
CA GLN A 188 21.69 17.64 10.27
C GLN A 188 22.43 18.86 9.65
N ARG A 189 22.47 18.95 8.31
CA ARG A 189 23.14 20.07 7.62
C ARG A 189 22.54 21.45 7.98
N PRO A 190 21.20 21.64 7.97
CA PRO A 190 20.58 22.87 8.45
C PRO A 190 20.97 23.23 9.89
N ALA A 191 21.02 22.27 10.81
CA ALA A 191 21.43 22.51 12.19
C ALA A 191 22.93 22.90 12.30
N GLU A 192 23.80 22.18 11.58
CA GLU A 192 25.25 22.45 11.56
C GLU A 192 25.59 23.82 11.00
N SER A 193 24.91 24.24 9.92
CA SER A 193 25.07 25.59 9.35
C SER A 193 24.76 26.72 10.32
N ARG A 194 23.98 26.44 11.37
CA ARG A 194 23.66 27.38 12.46
C ARG A 194 24.42 27.09 13.76
N GLY A 195 25.33 26.11 13.75
CA GLY A 195 26.11 25.72 14.93
C GLY A 195 25.29 25.08 16.07
N LEU A 196 24.14 24.48 15.75
CA LEU A 196 23.25 23.84 16.72
C LEU A 196 23.58 22.35 16.89
N ARG A 197 23.43 21.82 18.10
CA ARG A 197 23.51 20.37 18.37
C ARG A 197 22.16 19.72 18.15
N LEU A 198 22.11 18.70 17.30
CA LEU A 198 20.90 17.94 17.01
C LEU A 198 21.00 16.55 17.69
N GLY A 199 19.97 16.12 18.42
CA GLY A 199 19.99 14.85 19.17
C GLY A 199 18.69 14.06 19.08
N LEU A 200 18.79 12.72 19.06
CA LEU A 200 17.67 11.78 19.08
C LEU A 200 17.70 10.96 20.37
N GLN A 201 16.58 10.93 21.10
CA GLN A 201 16.39 10.12 22.29
C GLN A 201 15.18 9.20 22.11
N LEU A 202 15.43 7.90 22.11
CA LEU A 202 14.39 6.87 22.00
C LEU A 202 14.27 6.15 23.34
N ASP A 203 13.08 6.16 23.91
CA ASP A 203 12.77 5.35 25.10
C ASP A 203 12.87 3.86 24.76
N PRO A 204 13.61 3.03 25.54
CA PRO A 204 13.75 1.59 25.30
C PRO A 204 12.43 0.83 25.23
N THR A 205 11.36 1.38 25.80
CA THR A 205 10.03 0.79 25.79
C THR A 205 9.24 1.01 24.49
N VAL A 206 9.75 1.86 23.59
CA VAL A 206 9.13 2.13 22.29
C VAL A 206 9.40 0.96 21.35
N ARG A 207 8.32 0.37 20.81
CA ARG A 207 8.41 -0.63 19.74
C ARG A 207 8.81 0.05 18.44
N LEU A 208 9.79 -0.54 17.76
CA LEU A 208 10.31 0.00 16.50
C LEU A 208 9.41 -0.35 15.31
N SER A 209 8.81 -1.54 15.30
CA SER A 209 7.90 -1.96 14.22
C SER A 209 6.47 -1.51 14.51
N VAL A 210 5.95 -0.61 13.69
CA VAL A 210 4.62 -0.01 13.83
C VAL A 210 3.92 0.06 12.47
N ARG A 211 2.61 0.27 12.48
CA ARG A 211 1.78 0.46 11.29
C ARG A 211 1.13 1.84 11.29
N GLY A 212 1.18 2.52 10.16
CA GLY A 212 0.63 3.87 9.95
C GLY A 212 1.20 4.52 8.70
N ASP A 213 1.19 5.85 8.67
CA ASP A 213 1.67 6.65 7.53
C ASP A 213 3.07 7.24 7.81
N PRO A 214 4.15 6.65 7.26
CA PRO A 214 5.50 7.14 7.50
C PRO A 214 5.78 8.48 6.81
N LEU A 215 5.10 8.78 5.69
CA LEU A 215 5.30 10.03 4.95
C LEU A 215 4.72 11.21 5.72
N ARG A 216 3.50 11.07 6.24
CA ARG A 216 2.85 12.12 7.05
C ARG A 216 3.52 12.30 8.40
N LEU A 217 3.99 11.22 9.03
CA LEU A 217 4.80 11.31 10.25
C LEU A 217 6.09 12.10 10.00
N ARG A 218 6.80 11.79 8.90
CA ARG A 218 8.01 12.52 8.47
C ARG A 218 7.71 14.00 8.21
N GLN A 219 6.58 14.33 7.58
CA GLN A 219 6.16 15.70 7.32
C GLN A 219 5.98 16.50 8.61
N VAL A 220 5.26 15.93 9.60
CA VAL A 220 5.05 16.58 10.91
C VAL A 220 6.39 16.81 11.62
N LEU A 221 7.24 15.78 11.70
CA LEU A 221 8.54 15.89 12.38
C LEU A 221 9.48 16.90 11.71
N THR A 222 9.56 16.87 10.37
CA THR A 222 10.40 17.80 9.59
C THR A 222 9.96 19.25 9.81
N ASN A 223 8.65 19.50 9.90
CA ASN A 223 8.12 20.83 10.16
C ASN A 223 8.47 21.33 11.57
N LEU A 224 8.26 20.50 12.59
CA LEU A 224 8.54 20.86 13.98
C LEU A 224 10.05 21.07 14.22
N ILE A 225 10.89 20.17 13.72
CA ILE A 225 12.37 20.30 13.84
C ILE A 225 12.88 21.47 13.02
N GLY A 226 12.36 21.68 11.81
CA GLY A 226 12.69 22.83 10.99
C GLY A 226 12.38 24.16 11.70
N ASN A 227 11.23 24.26 12.37
CA ASN A 227 10.89 25.42 13.19
C ASN A 227 11.84 25.56 14.39
N ALA A 228 12.14 24.48 15.10
CA ALA A 228 13.09 24.49 16.21
C ALA A 228 14.48 25.02 15.79
N ILE A 229 15.02 24.56 14.65
CA ILE A 229 16.29 25.05 14.09
C ILE A 229 16.19 26.52 13.67
N LYS A 230 15.05 26.92 13.11
CA LYS A 230 14.82 28.30 12.63
C LYS A 230 14.80 29.32 13.78
N PHE A 231 14.23 28.96 14.93
CA PHE A 231 14.03 29.87 16.08
C PHE A 231 15.04 29.66 17.22
N THR A 232 16.05 28.81 17.02
CA THR A 232 17.17 28.64 17.95
C THR A 232 18.44 29.24 17.35
N GLU A 233 19.03 30.22 18.02
CA GLU A 233 20.29 30.84 17.56
C GLU A 233 21.53 30.09 18.06
N ARG A 234 21.52 29.60 19.31
CA ARG A 234 22.59 28.83 19.92
C ARG A 234 22.01 27.77 20.85
N GLY A 235 22.67 26.61 20.92
CA GLY A 235 22.28 25.52 21.83
C GLY A 235 21.95 24.23 21.10
N SER A 236 20.82 23.61 21.44
CA SER A 236 20.49 22.26 20.95
C SER A 236 19.01 22.06 20.67
N VAL A 237 18.73 21.22 19.68
CA VAL A 237 17.40 20.71 19.37
C VAL A 237 17.41 19.20 19.61
N THR A 238 16.50 18.70 20.45
CA THR A 238 16.41 17.27 20.79
C THR A 238 15.04 16.72 20.43
N LEU A 239 15.01 15.65 19.64
CA LEU A 239 13.81 14.85 19.39
C LEU A 239 13.74 13.69 20.39
N VAL A 240 12.65 13.60 21.13
CA VAL A 240 12.39 12.55 22.12
C VAL A 240 11.16 11.76 21.69
N ALA A 241 11.24 10.43 21.61
CA ALA A 241 10.09 9.57 21.40
C ALA A 241 9.87 8.68 22.63
N ARG A 242 8.65 8.71 23.18
CA ARG A 242 8.24 8.00 24.40
C ARG A 242 6.98 7.19 24.16
N ARG A 243 6.84 6.06 24.85
CA ARG A 243 5.59 5.29 24.89
C ARG A 243 4.78 5.74 26.11
N LEU A 244 3.58 6.27 25.89
CA LEU A 244 2.66 6.64 26.98
C LEU A 244 1.82 5.46 27.46
N GLY A 245 1.55 4.52 26.57
CA GLY A 245 0.77 3.33 26.86
C GLY A 245 0.58 2.47 25.62
N GLU A 246 -0.15 1.37 25.79
CA GLU A 246 -0.52 0.49 24.70
C GLU A 246 -1.92 -0.08 24.93
N THR A 247 -2.65 -0.28 23.85
CA THR A 247 -3.90 -1.02 23.80
C THR A 247 -3.67 -2.36 23.11
N GLY A 248 -4.70 -3.21 23.03
CA GLY A 248 -4.60 -4.51 22.34
C GLY A 248 -4.15 -4.40 20.88
N ALA A 249 -4.48 -3.29 20.20
CA ALA A 249 -4.22 -3.10 18.77
C ALA A 249 -3.26 -1.93 18.43
N GLN A 250 -2.98 -1.02 19.38
CA GLN A 250 -2.22 0.21 19.12
C GLN A 250 -1.18 0.51 20.22
N HIS A 251 -0.11 1.20 19.84
CA HIS A 251 0.80 1.88 20.75
C HIS A 251 0.49 3.37 20.75
N LEU A 252 0.33 3.96 21.94
CA LEU A 252 0.23 5.41 22.06
C LEU A 252 1.63 5.97 22.25
N LEU A 253 2.15 6.62 21.20
CA LEU A 253 3.48 7.23 21.19
C LEU A 253 3.39 8.74 21.29
N ARG A 254 4.30 9.32 22.06
CA ARG A 254 4.51 10.76 22.21
C ARG A 254 5.85 11.15 21.63
N PHE A 255 5.84 12.09 20.72
CA PHE A 255 7.03 12.70 20.13
C PHE A 255 7.16 14.12 20.67
N GLU A 256 8.33 14.48 21.17
CA GLU A 256 8.64 15.80 21.72
C GLU A 256 9.86 16.39 21.00
N VAL A 257 9.71 17.56 20.40
CA VAL A 257 10.79 18.35 19.84
C VAL A 257 11.07 19.48 20.83
N ARG A 258 12.24 19.41 21.47
CA ARG A 258 12.71 20.35 22.48
C ARG A 258 13.77 21.26 21.88
N ASP A 259 13.57 22.56 21.96
CA ASP A 259 14.53 23.57 21.54
C ASP A 259 14.97 24.44 22.71
N THR A 260 16.16 25.02 22.61
CA THR A 260 16.70 26.01 23.55
C THR A 260 16.62 27.42 22.98
N GLY A 261 15.62 27.69 22.14
CA GLY A 261 15.47 28.94 21.41
C GLY A 261 14.85 30.08 22.23
N ILE A 262 14.35 31.09 21.53
CA ILE A 262 13.79 32.32 22.12
C ILE A 262 12.53 32.11 22.98
N GLY A 263 11.88 30.95 22.89
CA GLY A 263 10.59 30.69 23.52
C GLY A 263 9.45 31.49 22.87
N ILE A 264 8.21 31.23 23.33
CA ILE A 264 6.98 31.77 22.73
C ILE A 264 6.12 32.40 23.83
N ASP A 265 5.65 33.62 23.60
CA ASP A 265 4.74 34.32 24.50
C ASP A 265 3.39 33.58 24.66
N PRO A 266 2.78 33.55 25.86
CA PRO A 266 1.51 32.86 26.10
C PRO A 266 0.35 33.27 25.18
N GLU A 267 0.24 34.54 24.77
CA GLU A 267 -0.81 34.98 23.83
C GLU A 267 -0.56 34.45 22.42
N ALA A 268 0.70 34.32 22.01
CA ALA A 268 1.08 33.76 20.72
C ALA A 268 0.86 32.23 20.67
N GLN A 269 1.06 31.53 21.80
CA GLN A 269 0.82 30.08 21.90
C GLN A 269 -0.63 29.70 21.57
N ALA A 270 -1.61 30.51 22.00
CA ALA A 270 -3.03 30.26 21.74
C ALA A 270 -3.41 30.30 20.25
N ARG A 271 -2.72 31.14 19.47
CA ARG A 271 -2.99 31.32 18.02
C ARG A 271 -2.07 30.51 17.13
N LEU A 272 -1.03 29.89 17.66
CA LEU A 272 0.06 29.26 16.90
C LEU A 272 -0.37 28.18 15.90
N PHE A 273 -1.45 27.45 16.21
CA PHE A 273 -2.00 26.40 15.35
C PHE A 273 -3.14 26.88 14.44
N SER A 274 -3.44 28.17 14.44
CA SER A 274 -4.43 28.76 13.52
C SER A 274 -3.78 29.02 12.15
N PRO A 275 -4.52 28.79 11.04
CA PRO A 275 -3.99 28.97 9.70
C PRO A 275 -3.61 30.43 9.46
N PHE A 276 -2.49 30.65 8.75
CA PHE A 276 -1.94 31.98 8.43
C PHE A 276 -1.52 32.84 9.64
N SER A 277 -1.41 32.25 10.83
CA SER A 277 -0.88 32.96 11.99
C SER A 277 0.64 33.02 11.95
N GLN A 278 1.19 34.20 12.25
CA GLN A 278 2.62 34.44 12.45
C GLN A 278 2.78 35.15 13.79
N ALA A 279 3.81 34.77 14.56
CA ALA A 279 4.07 35.35 15.88
C ALA A 279 4.54 36.82 15.80
N ASP A 280 5.15 37.22 14.68
CA ASP A 280 5.54 38.60 14.40
C ASP A 280 4.55 39.25 13.42
N ALA A 281 3.77 40.23 13.89
CA ALA A 281 2.95 41.09 13.04
C ALA A 281 3.76 42.22 12.34
N SER A 282 5.07 42.28 12.56
CA SER A 282 5.95 43.30 11.98
C SER A 282 6.41 42.92 10.57
N THR A 283 6.33 43.88 9.64
CA THR A 283 6.74 43.76 8.24
C THR A 283 8.25 43.52 8.03
N THR A 284 9.06 43.57 9.09
CA THR A 284 10.50 43.31 9.08
C THR A 284 10.80 41.81 9.15
N ARG A 285 10.83 41.17 7.97
CA ARG A 285 11.10 39.73 7.79
C ARG A 285 12.54 39.36 8.16
N ILE A 286 12.76 38.86 9.37
CA ILE A 286 13.99 38.10 9.69
C ILE A 286 13.72 36.59 9.61
N PHE A 287 12.48 36.15 9.88
CA PHE A 287 12.12 34.72 9.91
C PHE A 287 10.76 34.42 9.24
N GLY A 288 10.59 34.79 7.96
CA GLY A 288 9.32 34.57 7.22
C GLY A 288 9.02 33.09 6.90
N GLY A 289 7.74 32.69 7.00
CA GLY A 289 7.19 31.39 6.57
C GLY A 289 5.68 31.53 6.31
N THR A 290 5.02 30.56 5.69
CA THR A 290 3.59 30.68 5.28
C THR A 290 2.59 30.76 6.44
N GLY A 291 3.00 30.40 7.66
CA GLY A 291 2.07 30.25 8.79
C GLY A 291 1.13 29.05 8.66
N LEU A 292 1.30 28.21 7.63
CA LEU A 292 0.46 27.04 7.38
C LEU A 292 1.03 25.76 8.00
N GLY A 293 2.35 25.67 8.17
CA GLY A 293 3.03 24.45 8.59
C GLY A 293 2.49 23.83 9.89
N LEU A 294 2.29 24.64 10.93
CA LEU A 294 1.76 24.16 12.21
C LEU A 294 0.26 23.82 12.16
N ALA A 295 -0.51 24.55 11.34
CA ALA A 295 -1.92 24.23 11.10
C ALA A 295 -2.06 22.88 10.35
N ILE A 296 -1.21 22.63 9.36
CA ILE A 296 -1.09 21.34 8.66
C ILE A 296 -0.71 20.23 9.63
N CYS A 297 0.29 20.45 10.50
CA CYS A 297 0.68 19.48 11.52
C CYS A 297 -0.48 19.11 12.46
N LYS A 298 -1.23 20.10 12.95
CA LYS A 298 -2.41 19.87 13.80
C LYS A 298 -3.47 19.03 13.12
N ARG A 299 -3.71 19.28 11.83
CA ARG A 299 -4.71 18.53 11.07
C ARG A 299 -4.26 17.11 10.74
N ILE A 300 -3.00 16.91 10.33
CA ILE A 300 -2.41 15.58 10.11
C ILE A 300 -2.47 14.74 11.39
N VAL A 301 -2.01 15.31 12.51
CA VAL A 301 -2.07 14.62 13.82
C VAL A 301 -3.51 14.29 14.21
N GLY A 302 -4.46 15.19 13.95
CA GLY A 302 -5.88 14.94 14.16
C GLY A 302 -6.43 13.79 13.29
N LEU A 303 -6.04 13.71 12.02
CA LEU A 303 -6.42 12.60 11.13
C LEU A 303 -5.82 11.27 11.59
N MET A 304 -4.62 11.28 12.16
CA MET A 304 -3.98 10.11 12.77
C MET A 304 -4.62 9.71 14.12
N GLY A 305 -5.69 10.39 14.56
CA GLY A 305 -6.35 10.12 15.84
C GLY A 305 -5.58 10.63 17.07
N GLY A 306 -4.70 11.59 16.86
CA GLY A 306 -3.78 12.13 17.87
C GLY A 306 -4.10 13.54 18.35
N ARG A 307 -3.21 14.09 19.19
CA ARG A 307 -3.25 15.48 19.67
C ARG A 307 -1.87 16.12 19.61
N ILE A 308 -1.81 17.42 19.34
CA ILE A 308 -0.57 18.23 19.31
C ILE A 308 -0.71 19.43 20.24
N ALA A 309 0.35 19.80 20.93
CA ALA A 309 0.42 21.04 21.69
C ALA A 309 1.86 21.54 21.83
N VAL A 310 2.00 22.70 22.48
CA VAL A 310 3.28 23.34 22.77
C VAL A 310 3.32 23.74 24.24
N VAL A 311 4.49 23.64 24.85
CA VAL A 311 4.81 24.23 26.16
C VAL A 311 6.07 25.05 25.95
N SER A 312 6.02 26.36 26.22
CA SER A 312 7.15 27.26 25.99
C SER A 312 7.23 28.33 27.06
N GLU A 313 8.45 28.71 27.42
CA GLU A 313 8.77 29.82 28.32
C GLU A 313 9.68 30.81 27.56
N LEU A 314 9.35 32.09 27.58
CA LEU A 314 10.13 33.12 26.89
C LEU A 314 11.58 33.13 27.40
N GLY A 315 12.55 33.03 26.48
CA GLY A 315 13.98 32.99 26.74
C GLY A 315 14.53 31.64 27.23
N ARG A 316 13.70 30.60 27.39
CA ARG A 316 14.12 29.26 27.85
C ARG A 316 13.90 28.14 26.82
N GLY A 317 13.32 28.48 25.67
CA GLY A 317 13.02 27.55 24.58
C GLY A 317 11.61 26.96 24.64
N SER A 318 11.32 26.09 23.67
CA SER A 318 10.00 25.49 23.51
C SER A 318 10.05 23.97 23.45
N THR A 319 8.98 23.33 23.88
CA THR A 319 8.73 21.90 23.70
C THR A 319 7.44 21.72 22.93
N PHE A 320 7.58 21.40 21.65
CA PHE A 320 6.47 20.95 20.81
C PHE A 320 6.28 19.46 20.99
N TRP A 321 5.06 19.02 21.25
CA TRP A 321 4.80 17.60 21.39
C TRP A 321 3.51 17.20 20.68
N PHE A 322 3.52 15.98 20.16
CA PHE A 322 2.32 15.36 19.63
C PHE A 322 2.24 13.90 20.04
N GLU A 323 1.02 13.41 20.18
CA GLU A 323 0.69 12.06 20.57
C GLU A 323 -0.13 11.43 19.47
N ILE A 324 0.27 10.26 19.00
CA ILE A 324 -0.44 9.52 17.95
C ILE A 324 -0.58 8.04 18.32
N PRO A 325 -1.76 7.45 18.11
CA PRO A 325 -1.93 6.00 18.16
C PRO A 325 -1.38 5.38 16.87
N LEU A 326 -0.34 4.56 16.99
CA LEU A 326 0.16 3.75 15.88
C LEU A 326 -0.27 2.30 16.05
N LEU A 327 -0.65 1.64 14.96
CA LEU A 327 -1.10 0.26 14.99
C LEU A 327 0.08 -0.69 15.26
N LYS A 328 -0.17 -1.78 15.98
CA LYS A 328 0.81 -2.85 16.18
C LYS A 328 1.09 -3.58 14.87
N ALA A 329 2.34 -3.98 14.64
CA ALA A 329 2.69 -4.83 13.50
C ALA A 329 2.00 -6.20 13.62
N LEU A 330 1.65 -6.83 12.49
CA LEU A 330 1.11 -8.19 12.45
C LEU A 330 2.16 -9.15 13.03
N GLY A 331 1.90 -9.62 14.26
CA GLY A 331 2.85 -10.40 15.06
C GLY A 331 2.82 -10.07 16.56
N ASP A 332 2.25 -8.90 16.94
CA ASP A 332 2.28 -8.38 18.32
C ASP A 332 0.87 -8.26 18.98
N LEU A 333 -0.14 -8.94 18.41
CA LEU A 333 -1.41 -9.17 19.12
C LEU A 333 -1.13 -10.08 20.31
N PRO A 334 -1.59 -9.78 21.54
CA PRO A 334 -1.45 -10.70 22.66
C PRO A 334 -2.19 -12.00 22.29
N ALA A 335 -1.42 -13.04 21.97
CA ALA A 335 -1.98 -14.35 21.68
C ALA A 335 -2.59 -14.89 22.99
N PRO A 336 -3.82 -15.45 22.96
CA PRO A 336 -4.33 -16.21 24.08
C PRO A 336 -3.39 -17.41 24.32
N ALA A 337 -3.17 -17.73 25.60
CA ALA A 337 -2.21 -18.71 26.11
C ALA A 337 -1.90 -19.88 25.14
N ARG A 338 -0.67 -19.92 24.62
CA ARG A 338 -0.16 -20.99 23.72
C ARG A 338 0.61 -22.05 24.52
N PRO A 339 0.62 -23.32 24.04
CA PRO A 339 1.28 -24.44 24.71
C PRO A 339 2.82 -24.41 24.59
N ALA A 340 3.48 -25.04 25.57
CA ALA A 340 4.91 -25.14 25.89
C ALA A 340 5.96 -24.62 24.88
N GLN A 341 6.70 -23.58 25.30
CA GLN A 341 7.92 -23.08 24.67
C GLN A 341 9.08 -24.08 24.87
N ALA A 342 9.75 -24.52 23.80
CA ALA A 342 10.90 -25.42 23.91
C ALA A 342 12.04 -24.75 24.70
N ARG A 343 12.68 -25.48 25.62
CA ARG A 343 13.75 -24.95 26.50
C ARG A 343 15.08 -25.59 26.15
N VAL A 344 16.05 -24.78 25.76
CA VAL A 344 17.36 -25.19 25.22
C VAL A 344 18.49 -24.69 26.12
N LEU A 345 19.43 -25.58 26.46
CA LEU A 345 20.66 -25.23 27.20
C LEU A 345 21.87 -25.38 26.28
N LEU A 346 22.64 -24.29 26.08
CA LEU A 346 23.89 -24.29 25.33
C LEU A 346 25.09 -24.33 26.27
N VAL A 347 25.96 -25.32 26.10
CA VAL A 347 27.24 -25.46 26.81
C VAL A 347 28.38 -25.19 25.84
N SER A 348 28.94 -23.99 25.86
CA SER A 348 30.10 -23.63 25.02
C SER A 348 30.88 -22.46 25.61
N ALA A 349 32.20 -22.57 25.58
CA ALA A 349 33.13 -21.49 25.89
C ALA A 349 33.36 -20.53 24.70
N ASP A 350 32.86 -20.85 23.51
CA ASP A 350 33.03 -20.04 22.29
C ASP A 350 32.04 -18.86 22.28
N GLY A 351 32.56 -17.65 22.48
CA GLY A 351 31.78 -16.42 22.49
C GLY A 351 31.04 -16.14 21.17
N ARG A 352 31.59 -16.55 20.02
CA ARG A 352 30.95 -16.31 18.71
C ARG A 352 29.75 -17.22 18.51
N LEU A 353 29.88 -18.49 18.89
CA LEU A 353 28.79 -19.45 18.84
C LEU A 353 27.63 -19.06 19.78
N ARG A 354 27.95 -18.59 20.99
CA ARG A 354 26.94 -18.08 21.92
C ARG A 354 26.18 -16.88 21.36
N SER A 355 26.88 -15.88 20.82
CA SER A 355 26.24 -14.71 20.22
C SER A 355 25.34 -15.10 19.04
N ARG A 356 25.82 -15.98 18.15
CA ARG A 356 25.02 -16.50 17.02
C ARG A 356 23.75 -17.19 17.50
N LEU A 357 23.85 -18.14 18.42
CA LEU A 357 22.69 -18.90 18.90
C LEU A 357 21.73 -18.07 19.77
N SER A 358 22.25 -17.11 20.54
CA SER A 358 21.43 -16.17 21.31
C SER A 358 20.54 -15.27 20.46
N ASN A 359 20.95 -15.00 19.22
CA ASN A 359 20.16 -14.23 18.27
C ASN A 359 19.15 -15.09 17.51
N LEU A 360 19.50 -16.35 17.21
CA LEU A 360 18.70 -17.24 16.35
C LEU A 360 17.61 -18.01 17.11
N VAL A 361 17.94 -18.61 18.26
CA VAL A 361 17.04 -19.53 18.97
C VAL A 361 15.74 -18.86 19.47
N PRO A 362 15.76 -17.59 19.97
CA PRO A 362 14.52 -16.89 20.33
C PRO A 362 13.57 -16.67 19.15
N GLN A 363 14.09 -16.55 17.92
CA GLN A 363 13.29 -16.40 16.71
C GLN A 363 12.51 -17.67 16.35
N TRP A 364 12.90 -18.82 16.92
CA TRP A 364 12.25 -20.12 16.72
C TRP A 364 11.27 -20.49 17.83
N ASN A 365 10.84 -19.51 18.63
CA ASN A 365 9.91 -19.71 19.74
C ASN A 365 10.44 -20.70 20.81
N ALA A 366 11.76 -20.70 21.02
CA ALA A 366 12.45 -21.47 22.05
C ALA A 366 13.22 -20.55 23.01
N SER A 367 13.29 -20.93 24.28
CA SER A 367 14.10 -20.23 25.28
C SER A 367 15.52 -20.82 25.31
N LEU A 368 16.53 -19.97 25.19
CA LEU A 368 17.94 -20.37 25.23
C LEU A 368 18.60 -19.90 26.53
N GLN A 369 19.30 -20.81 27.20
CA GLN A 369 20.22 -20.48 28.28
C GLN A 369 21.63 -20.91 27.92
N CYS A 370 22.62 -20.06 28.18
CA CYS A 370 24.02 -20.35 27.89
C CYS A 370 24.82 -20.57 29.18
N VAL A 371 25.75 -21.52 29.15
CA VAL A 371 26.75 -21.80 30.19
C VAL A 371 28.10 -22.05 29.53
N GLU A 372 29.16 -21.68 30.23
CA GLU A 372 30.53 -21.76 29.69
C GLU A 372 31.23 -23.07 30.07
N THR A 373 30.81 -23.69 31.17
CA THR A 373 31.44 -24.91 31.71
C THR A 373 30.45 -26.07 31.84
N VAL A 374 30.97 -27.30 31.76
CA VAL A 374 30.18 -28.52 31.98
C VAL A 374 29.66 -28.60 33.43
N GLN A 375 30.43 -28.12 34.40
CA GLN A 375 30.02 -28.15 35.81
C GLN A 375 28.79 -27.28 36.07
N GLU A 376 28.79 -26.05 35.55
CA GLU A 376 27.65 -25.14 35.64
C GLU A 376 26.42 -25.70 34.90
N ALA A 377 26.62 -26.37 33.76
CA ALA A 377 25.56 -27.07 33.04
C ALA A 377 24.90 -28.14 33.92
N LEU A 378 25.70 -28.96 34.60
CA LEU A 378 25.22 -30.03 35.47
C LEU A 378 24.51 -29.50 36.73
N GLU A 379 25.00 -28.40 37.32
CA GLU A 379 24.33 -27.73 38.44
C GLU A 379 22.96 -27.19 38.03
N ARG A 380 22.85 -26.53 36.86
CA ARG A 380 21.57 -26.01 36.34
C ARG A 380 20.61 -27.12 35.93
N LEU A 381 21.11 -28.24 35.39
CA LEU A 381 20.31 -29.42 35.09
C LEU A 381 19.74 -30.07 36.36
N ARG A 382 20.45 -30.00 37.49
CA ARG A 382 19.98 -30.51 38.80
C ARG A 382 19.03 -29.54 39.52
N ALA A 383 19.23 -28.24 39.37
CA ALA A 383 18.45 -27.21 40.08
C ALA A 383 17.08 -26.89 39.46
N ASN A 384 16.89 -27.17 38.16
CA ASN A 384 15.71 -26.75 37.42
C ASN A 384 14.68 -27.89 37.30
N THR A 385 13.63 -27.85 38.12
CA THR A 385 12.55 -28.88 38.18
C THR A 385 11.68 -28.94 36.92
N ALA A 386 11.68 -27.90 36.08
CA ALA A 386 10.87 -27.83 34.86
C ALA A 386 11.57 -28.37 33.59
N GLY A 387 12.75 -28.97 33.72
CA GLY A 387 13.47 -29.70 32.65
C GLY A 387 13.95 -28.85 31.47
N PHE A 388 15.02 -29.28 30.81
CA PHE A 388 15.41 -28.81 29.48
C PHE A 388 15.02 -29.86 28.45
N HIS A 389 14.51 -29.43 27.31
CA HIS A 389 14.08 -30.34 26.23
C HIS A 389 15.28 -30.74 25.37
N THR A 390 16.18 -29.79 25.12
CA THR A 390 17.39 -30.02 24.33
C THR A 390 18.60 -29.40 25.01
N VAL A 391 19.70 -30.13 25.07
CA VAL A 391 21.01 -29.62 25.51
C VAL A 391 21.96 -29.67 24.32
N VAL A 392 22.49 -28.51 23.94
CA VAL A 392 23.47 -28.36 22.87
C VAL A 392 24.83 -28.16 23.51
N ALA A 393 25.78 -29.04 23.25
CA ALA A 393 27.11 -28.99 23.84
C ALA A 393 28.19 -28.91 22.76
N ASP A 394 29.15 -28.02 22.96
CA ASP A 394 30.27 -27.81 22.05
C ASP A 394 31.46 -28.70 22.42
N LEU A 395 31.85 -29.60 21.51
CA LEU A 395 32.95 -30.54 21.70
C LEU A 395 34.29 -29.87 21.39
N SER A 396 34.66 -28.89 22.21
CA SER A 396 35.96 -28.21 22.14
C SER A 396 37.08 -29.00 22.86
N PRO A 397 38.37 -28.80 22.53
CA PRO A 397 39.49 -29.49 23.18
C PRO A 397 39.53 -29.30 24.70
N SER A 398 39.08 -28.14 25.20
CA SER A 398 39.00 -27.82 26.63
C SER A 398 37.91 -28.59 27.39
N MET A 399 36.90 -29.11 26.69
CA MET A 399 35.76 -29.81 27.29
C MET A 399 35.84 -31.34 27.17
N ARG A 400 36.85 -31.88 26.47
CA ARG A 400 36.98 -33.32 26.18
C ARG A 400 37.04 -34.22 27.42
N SER A 401 37.74 -33.79 28.47
CA SER A 401 37.84 -34.54 29.74
C SER A 401 36.49 -34.62 30.49
N SER A 402 35.64 -33.61 30.31
CA SER A 402 34.36 -33.46 31.01
C SER A 402 33.14 -33.86 30.16
N ALA A 403 33.31 -34.02 28.83
CA ALA A 403 32.27 -34.40 27.88
C ALA A 403 31.63 -35.77 28.22
N ARG A 404 32.45 -36.74 28.66
CA ARG A 404 31.97 -38.06 29.10
C ARG A 404 31.07 -38.00 30.35
N ALA A 405 31.30 -37.03 31.23
CA ALA A 405 30.46 -36.83 32.42
C ALA A 405 29.10 -36.24 32.04
N LEU A 406 29.09 -35.23 31.16
CA LEU A 406 27.88 -34.61 30.63
C LEU A 406 27.01 -35.62 29.86
N HIS A 407 27.63 -36.41 28.99
CA HIS A 407 26.94 -37.44 28.19
C HIS A 407 26.28 -38.51 29.06
N ARG A 408 26.96 -38.97 30.12
CA ARG A 408 26.39 -39.95 31.07
C ARG A 408 25.19 -39.42 31.85
N VAL A 409 25.22 -38.14 32.26
CA VAL A 409 24.11 -37.53 33.02
C VAL A 409 22.91 -37.27 32.11
N ILE A 410 23.14 -36.73 30.92
CA ILE A 410 22.06 -36.46 29.96
C ILE A 410 21.48 -37.77 29.40
N GLY A 411 22.29 -38.81 29.21
CA GLY A 411 21.79 -40.13 28.84
C GLY A 411 20.79 -40.73 29.83
N ARG A 412 20.93 -40.43 31.14
CA ARG A 412 19.92 -40.80 32.16
C ARG A 412 18.68 -39.92 32.07
N LEU A 413 18.85 -38.60 31.94
CA LEU A 413 17.74 -37.65 31.76
C LEU A 413 16.96 -37.91 30.46
N ALA A 414 17.61 -38.38 29.39
CA ALA A 414 16.94 -38.76 28.16
C ALA A 414 15.93 -39.91 28.38
N GLN A 415 16.22 -40.82 29.31
CA GLN A 415 15.33 -41.93 29.69
C GLN A 415 14.21 -41.48 30.65
N GLU A 416 14.45 -40.48 31.49
CA GLU A 416 13.50 -40.00 32.51
C GLU A 416 12.57 -38.87 32.01
N THR A 417 13.11 -37.92 31.25
CA THR A 417 12.44 -36.68 30.82
C THR A 417 12.40 -36.48 29.31
N GLY A 418 12.98 -37.39 28.52
CA GLY A 418 13.02 -37.26 27.05
C GLY A 418 13.98 -36.17 26.55
N THR A 419 14.93 -35.71 27.38
CA THR A 419 15.87 -34.65 27.00
C THR A 419 16.85 -35.10 25.91
N GLN A 420 16.93 -34.37 24.81
CA GLN A 420 17.86 -34.67 23.70
C GLN A 420 19.22 -33.98 23.90
N LEU A 421 20.31 -34.69 23.60
CA LEU A 421 21.67 -34.13 23.55
C LEU A 421 22.11 -33.93 22.09
N VAL A 422 22.60 -32.72 21.79
CA VAL A 422 23.19 -32.37 20.49
C VAL A 422 24.66 -31.96 20.69
N TRP A 423 25.57 -32.67 20.04
CA TRP A 423 27.00 -32.36 20.02
C TRP A 423 27.35 -31.50 18.80
N LEU A 424 27.90 -30.32 19.04
CA LEU A 424 28.53 -29.51 18.01
C LEU A 424 30.01 -29.88 17.90
N TYR A 425 30.46 -30.31 16.71
CA TYR A 425 31.85 -30.69 16.46
C TYR A 425 32.50 -29.85 15.35
N GLY A 426 33.81 -29.66 15.44
CA GLY A 426 34.63 -28.96 14.43
C GLY A 426 35.26 -29.94 13.44
N ASP A 427 36.54 -29.77 13.14
CA ASP A 427 37.26 -30.59 12.15
C ASP A 427 37.65 -32.00 12.65
N GLU A 428 37.52 -32.26 13.95
CA GLU A 428 37.80 -33.57 14.55
C GLU A 428 36.51 -34.41 14.71
N PRO A 429 36.54 -35.72 14.37
CA PRO A 429 35.38 -36.58 14.50
C PRO A 429 34.99 -36.82 15.97
N VAL A 430 33.70 -36.82 16.25
CA VAL A 430 33.14 -37.17 17.58
C VAL A 430 33.53 -38.63 17.93
N PRO A 431 34.14 -38.89 19.10
CA PRO A 431 34.42 -40.24 19.57
C PRO A 431 33.17 -41.13 19.57
N GLU A 432 33.33 -42.40 19.17
CA GLU A 432 32.22 -43.34 18.99
C GLU A 432 31.36 -43.51 20.26
N GLU A 433 31.99 -43.44 21.43
CA GLU A 433 31.34 -43.45 22.75
C GLU A 433 30.36 -42.30 23.01
N LEU A 434 30.53 -41.16 22.33
CA LEU A 434 29.69 -39.96 22.52
C LEU A 434 28.60 -39.82 21.45
N ARG A 435 28.57 -40.71 20.45
CA ARG A 435 27.55 -40.77 19.40
C ARG A 435 26.32 -41.58 19.83
N VAL A 436 26.46 -42.50 20.78
CA VAL A 436 25.37 -43.36 21.24
C VAL A 436 24.36 -42.52 22.03
N GLY A 437 23.14 -42.33 21.50
CA GLY A 437 22.08 -41.59 22.18
C GLY A 437 22.20 -40.06 22.12
N ALA A 438 23.05 -39.49 21.25
CA ALA A 438 23.17 -38.05 21.01
C ALA A 438 23.27 -37.76 19.51
N THR A 439 22.69 -36.64 19.07
CA THR A 439 22.80 -36.18 17.68
C THR A 439 24.06 -35.34 17.51
N SER A 440 24.91 -35.64 16.53
CA SER A 440 26.10 -34.82 16.23
C SER A 440 25.85 -33.93 15.02
N LEU A 441 26.20 -32.65 15.14
CA LEU A 441 26.05 -31.65 14.09
C LEU A 441 27.36 -30.85 13.94
N PRO A 442 27.80 -30.48 12.72
CA PRO A 442 28.94 -29.57 12.55
C PRO A 442 28.69 -28.22 13.23
N ARG A 443 29.72 -27.62 13.85
CA ARG A 443 29.63 -26.28 14.49
C ARG A 443 29.18 -25.18 13.51
N LEU A 444 29.48 -25.37 12.22
CA LEU A 444 29.10 -24.47 11.12
C LEU A 444 27.84 -24.91 10.36
N ALA A 445 27.04 -25.83 10.90
CA ALA A 445 25.83 -26.29 10.24
C ALA A 445 24.83 -25.16 9.92
N HIS A 446 24.02 -25.42 8.90
CA HIS A 446 23.03 -24.49 8.40
C HIS A 446 21.89 -24.30 9.40
N GLU A 447 21.28 -23.11 9.42
CA GLU A 447 20.27 -22.74 10.41
C GLU A 447 19.00 -23.59 10.34
N SER A 448 18.70 -24.13 9.15
CA SER A 448 17.61 -25.09 8.91
C SER A 448 17.77 -26.37 9.70
N ASP A 449 18.99 -26.92 9.76
CA ASP A 449 19.25 -28.23 10.35
C ASP A 449 19.19 -28.14 11.88
N LEU A 450 19.73 -27.05 12.42
CA LEU A 450 19.63 -26.75 13.83
C LEU A 450 18.17 -26.48 14.24
N ARG A 451 17.40 -25.75 13.41
CA ARG A 451 15.98 -25.51 13.65
C ARG A 451 15.16 -26.81 13.62
N ALA A 452 15.40 -27.69 12.66
CA ALA A 452 14.72 -28.98 12.55
C ALA A 452 14.92 -29.81 13.84
N LEU A 453 16.14 -29.86 14.36
CA LEU A 453 16.48 -30.56 15.60
C LEU A 453 15.89 -29.92 16.86
N LEU A 454 15.82 -28.59 16.94
CA LEU A 454 15.24 -27.90 18.10
C LEU A 454 13.71 -27.90 18.09
N SER A 455 13.09 -28.11 16.93
CA SER A 455 11.64 -28.20 16.76
C SER A 455 11.06 -29.58 17.05
N THR A 456 11.90 -30.61 17.10
CA THR A 456 11.51 -31.99 17.43
C THR A 456 11.47 -32.14 18.96
N ILE A 457 10.28 -31.97 19.56
CA ILE A 457 10.07 -32.27 20.99
C ILE A 457 9.99 -33.80 21.15
N PRO A 458 10.92 -34.47 21.84
CA PRO A 458 10.87 -35.92 21.99
C PRO A 458 9.68 -36.34 22.84
N LYS A 459 8.85 -37.25 22.32
CA LYS A 459 7.77 -37.88 23.08
C LYS A 459 8.40 -38.97 23.98
N PRO A 460 8.08 -39.05 25.29
CA PRO A 460 8.67 -40.07 26.16
C PRO A 460 8.33 -41.48 25.65
N PRO A 461 9.24 -42.46 25.79
CA PRO A 461 9.05 -43.80 25.26
C PRO A 461 7.90 -44.52 25.99
N THR A 462 6.74 -44.59 25.35
CA THR A 462 5.64 -45.48 25.77
C THR A 462 5.91 -46.92 25.34
N ALA A 463 5.66 -47.84 26.26
CA ALA A 463 5.78 -49.30 26.17
C ALA A 463 5.02 -49.92 24.96
N PRO A 464 5.34 -51.17 24.56
CA PRO A 464 5.01 -51.68 23.22
C PRO A 464 3.50 -51.88 23.00
N PRO A 465 3.01 -51.72 21.75
CA PRO A 465 1.60 -51.76 21.45
C PRO A 465 1.06 -53.19 21.38
N SER A 466 -0.02 -53.43 22.13
CA SER A 466 -0.96 -54.52 21.87
C SER A 466 -1.84 -54.21 20.64
N ALA A 467 -2.16 -55.28 19.91
CA ALA A 467 -2.78 -55.42 18.59
C ALA A 467 -4.00 -54.52 18.25
N PRO A 468 -4.30 -54.34 16.94
CA PRO A 468 -5.13 -53.26 16.43
C PRO A 468 -6.63 -53.57 16.50
N VAL A 469 -7.45 -52.53 16.66
CA VAL A 469 -8.89 -52.57 16.39
C VAL A 469 -9.18 -51.54 15.30
N HIS A 470 -9.73 -52.03 14.20
CA HIS A 470 -10.25 -51.29 13.06
C HIS A 470 -11.39 -50.34 13.46
N VAL A 471 -11.38 -49.10 12.92
CA VAL A 471 -12.60 -48.41 12.44
C VAL A 471 -12.25 -47.47 11.27
N GLU A 472 -12.73 -47.88 10.09
CA GLU A 472 -13.28 -47.16 8.93
C GLU A 472 -12.61 -45.90 8.34
N GLN A 473 -12.13 -46.05 7.10
CA GLN A 473 -11.87 -45.00 6.11
C GLN A 473 -13.15 -44.66 5.30
N PRO A 474 -13.38 -43.39 4.93
CA PRO A 474 -14.26 -43.04 3.82
C PRO A 474 -13.53 -43.10 2.47
N LEU A 475 -14.24 -43.58 1.44
CA LEU A 475 -13.82 -43.89 0.07
C LEU A 475 -13.15 -42.73 -0.71
N PRO A 476 -12.21 -43.02 -1.64
CA PRO A 476 -11.75 -42.09 -2.67
C PRO A 476 -12.61 -42.16 -3.95
N LEU A 477 -12.81 -41.00 -4.59
CA LEU A 477 -13.40 -40.84 -5.93
C LEU A 477 -12.39 -41.20 -7.03
N PRO A 478 -12.84 -41.64 -8.23
CA PRO A 478 -11.98 -42.22 -9.27
C PRO A 478 -11.23 -41.16 -10.09
N GLU A 479 -9.96 -41.46 -10.40
CA GLU A 479 -9.12 -40.74 -11.35
C GLU A 479 -9.60 -40.93 -12.80
N PRO A 480 -9.48 -39.91 -13.68
CA PRO A 480 -9.62 -40.12 -15.12
C PRO A 480 -8.32 -40.67 -15.73
N GLU A 481 -8.46 -41.72 -16.54
CA GLU A 481 -7.37 -42.38 -17.27
C GLU A 481 -6.67 -41.48 -18.32
N PRO A 482 -5.40 -41.79 -18.67
CA PRO A 482 -4.60 -41.02 -19.59
C PRO A 482 -4.90 -41.36 -21.05
N PHE A 483 -5.18 -40.33 -21.86
CA PHE A 483 -5.19 -40.45 -23.31
C PHE A 483 -3.76 -40.60 -23.84
N ALA A 484 -3.46 -41.77 -24.40
CA ALA A 484 -2.25 -42.05 -25.15
C ALA A 484 -2.35 -41.53 -26.59
N GLY A 485 -1.36 -40.76 -27.01
CA GLY A 485 -1.05 -40.44 -28.41
C GLY A 485 0.45 -40.23 -28.56
N ALA A 486 1.12 -41.21 -29.19
CA ALA A 486 2.56 -41.26 -29.54
C ALA A 486 3.01 -40.09 -30.44
N GLY A 487 4.27 -39.62 -30.47
CA GLY A 487 5.57 -39.98 -29.86
C GLY A 487 6.58 -38.84 -30.18
N PRO A 488 7.91 -39.04 -30.32
CA PRO A 488 8.78 -40.12 -29.84
C PRO A 488 9.62 -39.69 -28.62
N ALA A 489 10.12 -40.70 -27.90
CA ALA A 489 11.10 -40.55 -26.83
C ALA A 489 12.37 -39.83 -27.32
N ALA A 490 12.77 -38.78 -26.60
CA ALA A 490 14.10 -38.21 -26.66
C ALA A 490 14.71 -38.28 -25.25
N ASP A 491 15.94 -38.78 -25.22
CA ASP A 491 16.76 -39.15 -24.07
C ASP A 491 16.62 -38.28 -22.82
N ALA A 492 16.70 -38.96 -21.66
CA ALA A 492 17.07 -38.39 -20.37
C ALA A 492 18.49 -37.78 -20.48
N SER A 493 18.55 -36.59 -21.03
CA SER A 493 19.76 -35.83 -21.26
C SER A 493 20.00 -34.96 -20.04
N GLN A 494 21.20 -35.02 -19.47
CA GLN A 494 21.63 -34.06 -18.46
C GLN A 494 21.41 -32.63 -18.98
N PRO A 495 21.08 -31.65 -18.12
CA PRO A 495 20.76 -30.30 -18.56
C PRO A 495 21.89 -29.73 -19.40
N ILE A 496 21.56 -29.22 -20.59
CA ILE A 496 22.55 -28.59 -21.47
C ILE A 496 23.05 -27.32 -20.78
N ALA A 497 24.36 -27.24 -20.52
CA ALA A 497 24.99 -26.04 -20.02
C ALA A 497 25.08 -25.02 -21.17
N VAL A 498 24.46 -23.87 -21.01
CA VAL A 498 24.52 -22.76 -21.96
C VAL A 498 25.62 -21.78 -21.58
N ASP A 499 26.17 -21.09 -22.58
CA ASP A 499 27.15 -20.00 -22.41
C ASP A 499 26.67 -19.01 -21.34
N GLY A 500 27.59 -18.48 -20.51
CA GLY A 500 27.32 -17.60 -19.37
C GLY A 500 26.63 -16.27 -19.71
N ARG A 501 26.32 -16.06 -21.00
CA ARG A 501 25.58 -14.93 -21.56
C ARG A 501 24.14 -15.25 -21.93
N ARG A 502 23.65 -16.49 -21.73
CA ARG A 502 22.26 -16.85 -22.06
C ARG A 502 21.37 -16.90 -20.82
N VAL A 503 20.40 -15.99 -20.70
CA VAL A 503 19.46 -15.90 -19.57
C VAL A 503 18.06 -16.37 -19.95
N LEU A 504 17.23 -16.77 -18.98
CA LEU A 504 15.82 -17.08 -19.21
C LEU A 504 14.96 -15.86 -18.84
N LEU A 505 14.19 -15.35 -19.79
CA LEU A 505 13.23 -14.26 -19.61
C LEU A 505 11.81 -14.83 -19.64
N VAL A 506 11.08 -14.67 -18.55
CA VAL A 506 9.70 -15.16 -18.42
C VAL A 506 8.74 -13.99 -18.33
N GLU A 507 7.96 -13.78 -19.40
CA GLU A 507 7.04 -12.65 -19.56
C GLU A 507 5.87 -13.09 -20.49
N ASP A 508 4.64 -12.86 -20.04
CA ASP A 508 3.42 -13.24 -20.77
C ASP A 508 2.98 -12.19 -21.80
N ASN A 509 3.37 -10.93 -21.60
CA ASN A 509 3.03 -9.83 -22.50
C ASN A 509 4.07 -9.69 -23.64
N PRO A 510 3.65 -9.80 -24.92
CA PRO A 510 4.58 -9.79 -26.07
C PRO A 510 5.33 -8.46 -26.23
N VAL A 511 4.73 -7.33 -25.85
CA VAL A 511 5.37 -6.00 -25.92
C VAL A 511 6.47 -5.89 -24.87
N ASN A 512 6.16 -6.29 -23.62
CA ASN A 512 7.14 -6.28 -22.54
C ASN A 512 8.29 -7.25 -22.82
N LEU A 513 7.98 -8.42 -23.37
CA LEU A 513 8.96 -9.43 -23.76
C LEU A 513 9.92 -8.86 -24.79
N ALA A 514 9.40 -8.22 -25.85
CA ALA A 514 10.22 -7.62 -26.90
C ALA A 514 11.13 -6.50 -26.35
N VAL A 515 10.62 -5.65 -25.45
CA VAL A 515 11.42 -4.60 -24.80
C VAL A 515 12.54 -5.19 -23.94
N ALA A 516 12.21 -6.14 -23.06
CA ALA A 516 13.19 -6.76 -22.16
C ALA A 516 14.22 -7.62 -22.90
N GLU A 517 13.82 -8.34 -23.95
CA GLU A 517 14.73 -9.09 -24.83
C GLU A 517 15.74 -8.15 -25.50
N LYS A 518 15.27 -7.03 -26.05
CA LYS A 518 16.16 -6.03 -26.66
C LYS A 518 17.10 -5.40 -25.64
N MET A 519 16.60 -5.09 -24.43
CA MET A 519 17.40 -4.65 -23.28
C MET A 519 18.58 -5.59 -23.01
N LEU A 520 18.31 -6.89 -22.97
CA LEU A 520 19.35 -7.91 -22.77
C LEU A 520 20.31 -8.02 -23.97
N GLU A 521 19.81 -7.98 -25.21
CA GLU A 521 20.63 -8.03 -26.43
C GLU A 521 21.66 -6.89 -26.47
N SER A 522 21.25 -5.66 -26.15
CA SER A 522 22.14 -4.50 -26.13
C SER A 522 23.26 -4.59 -25.09
N LEU A 523 23.02 -5.33 -24.00
CA LEU A 523 23.96 -5.57 -22.92
C LEU A 523 24.85 -6.80 -23.20
N GLY A 524 24.70 -7.40 -24.38
CA GLY A 524 25.51 -8.54 -24.84
C GLY A 524 25.00 -9.91 -24.37
N PHE A 525 23.78 -9.98 -23.82
CA PHE A 525 23.14 -11.21 -23.38
C PHE A 525 22.14 -11.73 -24.41
N ARG A 526 21.96 -13.05 -24.47
CA ARG A 526 20.89 -13.69 -25.25
C ARG A 526 19.79 -14.16 -24.30
N ALA A 527 18.53 -13.94 -24.62
CA ALA A 527 17.41 -14.39 -23.81
C ALA A 527 16.70 -15.57 -24.47
N ASP A 528 16.47 -16.65 -23.72
CA ASP A 528 15.42 -17.60 -24.07
C ASP A 528 14.11 -17.11 -23.42
N HIS A 529 12.99 -17.16 -24.13
CA HIS A 529 11.71 -16.63 -23.63
C HIS A 529 10.75 -17.72 -23.15
N ALA A 530 9.95 -17.47 -22.12
CA ALA A 530 8.82 -18.30 -21.74
C ALA A 530 7.60 -17.42 -21.40
N HIS A 531 6.40 -17.87 -21.78
CA HIS A 531 5.18 -17.06 -21.65
C HIS A 531 4.36 -17.34 -20.38
N ASN A 532 4.77 -18.30 -19.56
CA ASN A 532 4.13 -18.64 -18.29
C ASN A 532 5.08 -19.45 -17.40
N GLY A 533 4.71 -19.60 -16.12
CA GLY A 533 5.50 -20.35 -15.14
C GLY A 533 5.66 -21.84 -15.45
N VAL A 534 4.74 -22.47 -16.19
CA VAL A 534 4.84 -23.89 -16.55
C VAL A 534 5.96 -24.10 -17.58
N MET A 535 5.93 -23.32 -18.67
CA MET A 535 6.99 -23.31 -19.68
C MET A 535 8.34 -22.93 -19.09
N ALA A 536 8.36 -22.01 -18.12
CA ALA A 536 9.58 -21.65 -17.41
C ALA A 536 10.17 -22.86 -16.68
N LEU A 537 9.36 -23.59 -15.91
CA LEU A 537 9.81 -24.81 -15.22
C LEU A 537 10.31 -25.89 -16.19
N GLU A 538 9.62 -26.10 -17.31
CA GLU A 538 10.05 -27.06 -18.34
C GLU A 538 11.41 -26.66 -18.95
N LYS A 539 11.63 -25.38 -19.22
CA LYS A 539 12.92 -24.88 -19.74
C LYS A 539 14.03 -24.95 -18.70
N MET A 540 13.75 -24.61 -17.45
CA MET A 540 14.71 -24.71 -16.34
C MET A 540 15.11 -26.17 -16.07
N GLU A 541 14.21 -27.13 -16.29
CA GLU A 541 14.54 -28.56 -16.21
C GLU A 541 15.48 -29.04 -17.32
N ARG A 542 15.28 -28.53 -18.55
CA ARG A 542 16.02 -28.97 -19.75
C ARG A 542 17.36 -28.24 -19.92
N THR A 543 17.44 -26.99 -19.49
CA THR A 543 18.56 -26.08 -19.74
C THR A 543 19.02 -25.42 -18.44
N ARG A 544 20.33 -25.40 -18.19
CA ARG A 544 20.90 -24.70 -17.03
C ARG A 544 21.19 -23.25 -17.37
N TYR A 545 20.30 -22.36 -16.95
CA TYR A 545 20.52 -20.92 -17.06
C TYR A 545 21.40 -20.40 -15.90
N PRO A 546 22.18 -19.33 -16.11
CA PRO A 546 22.92 -18.65 -15.06
C PRO A 546 22.05 -17.63 -14.29
N LEU A 547 20.95 -17.16 -14.90
CA LEU A 547 19.99 -16.22 -14.31
C LEU A 547 18.60 -16.41 -14.96
N VAL A 548 17.56 -16.30 -14.15
CA VAL A 548 16.17 -16.23 -14.61
C VAL A 548 15.55 -14.89 -14.22
N LEU A 549 15.04 -14.15 -15.19
CA LEU A 549 14.18 -12.99 -14.97
C LEU A 549 12.72 -13.46 -15.08
N MET A 550 11.99 -13.40 -13.97
CA MET A 550 10.67 -14.03 -13.84
C MET A 550 9.59 -13.00 -13.54
N ASP A 551 8.61 -12.84 -14.42
CA ASP A 551 7.43 -12.05 -14.10
C ASP A 551 6.62 -12.67 -12.94
N CYS A 552 6.20 -11.82 -12.01
CA CYS A 552 5.43 -12.22 -10.85
C CYS A 552 3.99 -12.63 -11.19
N GLN A 553 3.37 -11.97 -12.18
CA GLN A 553 1.95 -12.16 -12.53
C GLN A 553 1.81 -12.64 -13.96
N MET A 554 1.51 -13.93 -14.14
CA MET A 554 1.34 -14.56 -15.45
C MET A 554 0.21 -15.60 -15.39
N PRO A 555 -0.47 -15.91 -16.51
CA PRO A 555 -1.52 -16.92 -16.56
C PRO A 555 -0.99 -18.35 -16.32
N LEU A 556 -1.91 -19.28 -16.02
CA LEU A 556 -1.69 -20.71 -15.72
C LEU A 556 -0.87 -21.00 -14.44
N LEU A 557 0.35 -20.46 -14.34
CA LEU A 557 1.20 -20.58 -13.17
C LEU A 557 1.96 -19.27 -12.94
N ASP A 558 1.66 -18.62 -11.82
CA ASP A 558 2.32 -17.37 -11.44
C ASP A 558 3.81 -17.56 -11.08
N GLY A 559 4.61 -16.50 -11.20
CA GLY A 559 6.04 -16.57 -10.94
C GLY A 559 6.39 -16.96 -9.51
N TYR A 560 5.54 -16.60 -8.54
CA TYR A 560 5.71 -16.97 -7.13
C TYR A 560 5.60 -18.48 -6.91
N THR A 561 4.59 -19.11 -7.50
CA THR A 561 4.32 -20.55 -7.39
C THR A 561 5.31 -21.33 -8.23
N ALA A 562 5.68 -20.84 -9.42
CA ALA A 562 6.75 -21.41 -10.21
C ALA A 562 8.07 -21.44 -9.42
N THR A 563 8.42 -20.33 -8.75
CA THR A 563 9.64 -20.27 -7.92
C THR A 563 9.59 -21.25 -6.75
N ARG A 564 8.46 -21.31 -6.01
CA ARG A 564 8.31 -22.29 -4.90
C ARG A 564 8.51 -23.73 -5.38
N ARG A 565 7.86 -24.12 -6.48
CA ARG A 565 8.00 -25.46 -7.07
C ARG A 565 9.43 -25.73 -7.51
N TRP A 566 10.13 -24.74 -8.05
CA TRP A 566 11.54 -24.88 -8.40
C TRP A 566 12.42 -25.09 -7.17
N ARG A 567 12.19 -24.34 -6.09
CA ARG A 567 12.94 -24.49 -4.82
C ARG A 567 12.74 -25.84 -4.15
N GLU A 568 11.52 -26.38 -4.19
CA GLU A 568 11.24 -27.76 -3.73
C GLU A 568 12.08 -28.78 -4.52
N ARG A 569 12.15 -28.64 -5.84
CA ARG A 569 12.94 -29.51 -6.71
C ARG A 569 14.44 -29.38 -6.50
N GLU A 570 14.95 -28.16 -6.27
CA GLU A 570 16.36 -27.94 -5.93
C GLU A 570 16.73 -28.66 -4.63
N ALA A 571 15.84 -28.60 -3.62
CA ALA A 571 16.03 -29.28 -2.34
C ALA A 571 15.96 -30.81 -2.47
N GLU A 572 15.03 -31.34 -3.26
CA GLU A 572 14.91 -32.78 -3.54
C GLU A 572 16.09 -33.35 -4.32
N ARG A 573 16.66 -32.57 -5.25
CA ARG A 573 17.72 -33.02 -6.17
C ARG A 573 19.13 -32.59 -5.76
N GLY A 574 19.27 -31.81 -4.68
CA GLY A 574 20.56 -31.28 -4.22
C GLY A 574 21.27 -30.40 -5.25
N GLN A 575 20.52 -29.65 -6.06
CA GLN A 575 21.07 -28.80 -7.12
C GLN A 575 21.59 -27.45 -6.58
N PRO A 576 22.61 -26.85 -7.21
CA PRO A 576 23.04 -25.50 -6.87
C PRO A 576 21.90 -24.51 -7.11
N ARG A 577 21.81 -23.50 -6.24
CA ARG A 577 20.73 -22.52 -6.27
C ARG A 577 20.81 -21.66 -7.53
N LEU A 578 19.79 -21.74 -8.38
CA LEU A 578 19.62 -20.90 -9.55
C LEU A 578 19.14 -19.49 -9.13
N PRO A 579 19.85 -18.41 -9.51
CA PRO A 579 19.37 -17.04 -9.28
C PRO A 579 18.08 -16.77 -10.04
N ILE A 580 17.00 -16.46 -9.30
CA ILE A 580 15.70 -16.08 -9.86
C ILE A 580 15.37 -14.66 -9.40
N VAL A 581 15.31 -13.73 -10.34
CA VAL A 581 15.01 -12.31 -10.11
C VAL A 581 13.60 -12.00 -10.55
N ALA A 582 12.80 -11.47 -9.63
CA ALA A 582 11.41 -11.14 -9.84
C ALA A 582 11.25 -9.89 -10.71
N MET A 583 10.35 -9.87 -11.69
CA MET A 583 9.89 -8.63 -12.34
C MET A 583 8.50 -8.29 -11.80
N THR A 584 8.35 -7.14 -11.14
CA THR A 584 7.12 -6.75 -10.43
C THR A 584 6.63 -5.36 -10.85
N ALA A 585 5.30 -5.18 -10.96
CA ALA A 585 4.71 -3.90 -11.36
C ALA A 585 4.81 -2.77 -10.30
N ASN A 586 5.35 -3.04 -9.11
CA ASN A 586 5.47 -2.06 -8.03
C ASN A 586 6.65 -2.40 -7.09
N ALA A 587 7.63 -1.51 -6.97
CA ALA A 587 8.79 -1.67 -6.07
C ALA A 587 8.53 -1.21 -4.63
N MET A 588 7.30 -1.40 -4.12
CA MET A 588 6.99 -1.10 -2.72
C MET A 588 7.50 -2.22 -1.80
N ALA A 589 7.87 -1.87 -0.56
CA ALA A 589 8.49 -2.79 0.40
C ALA A 589 7.67 -4.08 0.66
N GLY A 590 6.34 -4.04 0.50
CA GLY A 590 5.46 -5.21 0.67
C GLY A 590 5.56 -6.23 -0.47
N ASP A 591 5.75 -5.79 -1.72
CA ASP A 591 5.88 -6.70 -2.87
C ASP A 591 7.26 -7.35 -2.90
N ARG A 592 8.31 -6.63 -2.47
CA ARG A 592 9.65 -7.19 -2.27
C ARG A 592 9.64 -8.37 -1.29
N GLN A 593 8.99 -8.22 -0.14
CA GLN A 593 8.96 -9.29 0.86
C GLN A 593 8.25 -10.54 0.32
N ARG A 594 7.17 -10.36 -0.45
CA ARG A 594 6.45 -11.48 -1.09
C ARG A 594 7.29 -12.25 -2.10
N CYS A 595 8.16 -11.57 -2.87
CA CYS A 595 9.10 -12.23 -3.78
C CYS A 595 10.12 -13.07 -3.01
N LEU A 596 10.70 -12.50 -1.95
CA LEU A 596 11.69 -13.20 -1.10
C LEU A 596 11.08 -14.39 -0.35
N ASP A 597 9.86 -14.25 0.19
CA ASP A 597 9.14 -15.32 0.87
C ASP A 597 8.79 -16.48 -0.09
N ALA A 598 8.61 -16.20 -1.38
CA ALA A 598 8.41 -17.21 -2.41
C ALA A 598 9.71 -17.92 -2.83
N GLY A 599 10.88 -17.45 -2.37
CA GLY A 599 12.18 -18.03 -2.66
C GLY A 599 12.93 -17.39 -3.83
N MET A 600 12.52 -16.21 -4.31
CA MET A 600 13.26 -15.43 -5.29
C MET A 600 14.46 -14.73 -4.63
N ASP A 601 15.51 -14.43 -5.39
CA ASP A 601 16.79 -13.93 -4.86
C ASP A 601 16.92 -12.39 -4.98
N ASP A 602 16.25 -11.78 -5.95
CA ASP A 602 16.19 -10.31 -6.11
C ASP A 602 14.90 -9.87 -6.85
N TYR A 603 14.74 -8.57 -7.10
CA TYR A 603 13.59 -8.03 -7.82
C TYR A 603 13.94 -6.79 -8.69
N LEU A 604 13.15 -6.58 -9.74
CA LEU A 604 13.17 -5.45 -10.66
C LEU A 604 11.75 -4.89 -10.81
N SER A 605 11.59 -3.57 -10.70
CA SER A 605 10.31 -2.93 -11.00
C SER A 605 10.07 -2.84 -12.51
N LYS A 606 8.81 -3.04 -12.92
CA LYS A 606 8.30 -2.69 -14.25
C LYS A 606 7.78 -1.24 -14.24
N PRO A 607 8.10 -0.41 -15.24
CA PRO A 607 8.90 -0.70 -16.43
C PRO A 607 10.38 -0.96 -16.06
N VAL A 608 10.98 -1.98 -16.70
CA VAL A 608 12.37 -2.38 -16.41
C VAL A 608 13.31 -1.31 -16.95
N SER A 609 14.01 -0.60 -16.07
CA SER A 609 15.01 0.40 -16.48
C SER A 609 16.34 -0.30 -16.79
N ARG A 610 17.05 0.15 -17.84
CA ARG A 610 18.36 -0.37 -18.21
C ARG A 610 19.37 -0.35 -17.06
N ALA A 611 19.48 0.76 -16.33
CA ALA A 611 20.44 0.90 -15.23
C ALA A 611 20.24 -0.16 -14.14
N LEU A 612 18.99 -0.38 -13.71
CA LEU A 612 18.67 -1.40 -12.72
C LEU A 612 18.88 -2.83 -13.25
N LEU A 613 18.59 -3.07 -14.54
CA LEU A 613 18.84 -4.36 -15.18
C LEU A 613 20.35 -4.64 -15.27
N GLU A 614 21.16 -3.66 -15.65
CA GLU A 614 22.62 -3.77 -15.72
C GLU A 614 23.22 -4.04 -14.33
N GLU A 615 22.81 -3.30 -13.31
CA GLU A 615 23.22 -3.55 -11.91
C GLU A 615 22.83 -4.96 -11.45
N CYS A 616 21.65 -5.44 -11.84
CA CYS A 616 21.18 -6.78 -11.52
C CYS A 616 22.03 -7.85 -12.22
N LEU A 617 22.33 -7.67 -13.51
CA LEU A 617 23.16 -8.60 -14.28
C LEU A 617 24.58 -8.66 -13.72
N VAL A 618 25.19 -7.52 -13.41
CA VAL A 618 26.54 -7.44 -12.80
C VAL A 618 26.58 -8.09 -11.42
N ARG A 619 25.48 -8.00 -10.65
CA ARG A 619 25.39 -8.60 -9.31
C ARG A 619 25.30 -10.11 -9.33
N TRP A 620 24.50 -10.66 -10.25
CA TRP A 620 24.11 -12.07 -10.22
C TRP A 620 24.84 -12.95 -11.25
N LEU A 621 25.47 -12.35 -12.26
CA LEU A 621 26.28 -13.07 -13.23
C LEU A 621 27.76 -12.89 -12.89
N PRO A 622 28.57 -13.97 -12.88
CA PRO A 622 30.01 -13.85 -12.69
C PRO A 622 30.63 -13.01 -13.82
N PRO A 623 31.66 -12.19 -13.55
CA PRO A 623 32.41 -11.53 -14.60
C PRO A 623 32.96 -12.61 -15.54
N VAL A 624 32.70 -12.47 -16.83
CA VAL A 624 33.24 -13.36 -17.86
C VAL A 624 34.75 -13.24 -17.81
N GLY A 625 35.40 -14.15 -17.08
CA GLY A 625 36.82 -14.38 -17.22
C GLY A 625 37.07 -14.88 -18.64
N GLU A 626 38.03 -14.26 -19.31
CA GLU A 626 38.64 -14.78 -20.52
C GLU A 626 38.88 -16.28 -20.32
N ALA A 627 38.13 -17.10 -21.05
CA ALA A 627 38.34 -18.53 -21.05
C ALA A 627 39.78 -18.77 -21.48
N SER A 628 40.50 -19.46 -20.59
CA SER A 628 41.89 -19.83 -20.73
C SER A 628 42.06 -20.71 -21.98
N ASP A 629 42.53 -20.13 -23.07
CA ASP A 629 43.27 -20.86 -24.09
C ASP A 629 44.69 -21.10 -23.54
N SER A 630 44.77 -22.02 -22.58
CA SER A 630 46.02 -22.70 -22.24
C SER A 630 46.01 -24.06 -22.90
N ASP A 631 46.30 -24.07 -24.19
CA ASP A 631 46.81 -25.26 -24.90
C ASP A 631 47.98 -24.80 -25.78
N THR A 632 49.16 -24.68 -25.18
CA THR A 632 50.42 -24.74 -25.93
C THR A 632 50.73 -26.20 -26.22
N PRO A 633 51.26 -26.48 -27.42
CA PRO A 633 52.63 -26.99 -27.39
C PRO A 633 53.56 -26.22 -28.34
N ASN A 634 54.60 -25.69 -27.70
CA ASN A 634 55.99 -25.75 -28.16
C ASN A 634 56.40 -24.94 -29.41
N SER A 635 57.09 -23.81 -29.16
CA SER A 635 58.33 -23.40 -29.85
C SER A 635 58.90 -22.15 -29.16
N GLU A 636 59.90 -22.34 -28.31
CA GLU A 636 60.82 -21.26 -27.88
C GLU A 636 61.79 -20.87 -29.04
N PRO A 637 62.76 -19.96 -28.84
CA PRO A 637 62.63 -18.52 -28.60
C PRO A 637 63.56 -17.73 -29.58
N SER A 638 63.42 -16.40 -29.71
CA SER A 638 64.60 -15.47 -29.78
C SER A 638 64.21 -13.99 -29.98
N ALA A 639 64.68 -13.19 -29.02
CA ALA A 639 65.32 -11.88 -29.13
C ALA A 639 64.65 -10.69 -29.87
N GLY A 640 64.57 -9.56 -29.16
CA GLY A 640 65.09 -8.30 -29.72
C GLY A 640 64.25 -7.03 -29.49
N ALA A 641 64.62 -6.28 -28.44
CA ALA A 641 64.83 -4.82 -28.45
C ALA A 641 63.64 -3.84 -28.70
N LEU A 642 63.40 -3.01 -27.68
CA LEU A 642 63.04 -1.58 -27.81
C LEU A 642 64.22 -0.82 -28.48
N PRO A 643 64.04 0.33 -29.20
CA PRO A 643 63.58 1.60 -28.59
C PRO A 643 62.89 2.68 -29.50
N ALA A 644 62.24 3.64 -28.80
CA ALA A 644 62.12 5.11 -28.99
C ALA A 644 61.76 5.80 -30.35
N VAL A 645 60.67 6.60 -30.30
CA VAL A 645 60.33 7.98 -30.82
C VAL A 645 61.40 8.70 -31.70
N PRO A 646 61.12 9.54 -32.75
CA PRO A 646 60.13 10.66 -32.72
C PRO A 646 59.57 11.29 -34.06
N VAL A 647 58.77 12.37 -33.86
CA VAL A 647 58.16 13.47 -34.69
C VAL A 647 58.40 13.65 -36.21
N SER A 648 57.33 14.01 -36.95
CA SER A 648 57.16 15.23 -37.83
C SER A 648 55.82 15.19 -38.59
N GLU A 649 54.87 16.10 -38.37
CA GLU A 649 54.61 17.40 -39.05
C GLU A 649 54.27 17.37 -40.56
N GLY A 650 53.08 17.88 -40.90
CA GLY A 650 52.60 18.17 -42.26
C GLY A 650 51.13 18.61 -42.31
N ASN A 651 50.87 19.90 -42.05
CA ASN A 651 49.58 20.62 -42.22
C ASN A 651 49.50 21.17 -43.68
N PRO A 652 48.49 21.97 -44.12
CA PRO A 652 47.04 22.05 -43.86
C PRO A 652 46.19 22.20 -45.16
N VAL A 653 44.85 22.04 -45.12
CA VAL A 653 43.94 22.87 -45.96
C VAL A 653 42.63 23.19 -45.21
N SER A 654 42.31 24.48 -45.26
CA SER A 654 41.18 25.25 -44.73
C SER A 654 39.84 25.01 -45.46
N ALA A 655 38.70 25.11 -44.76
CA ALA A 655 37.66 26.11 -45.08
C ALA A 655 36.43 26.07 -44.12
N ALA A 656 35.95 27.28 -43.84
CA ALA A 656 34.94 27.77 -42.90
C ALA A 656 33.46 27.36 -43.21
N PRO A 657 32.48 27.73 -42.34
CA PRO A 657 31.13 27.17 -42.27
C PRO A 657 30.08 28.01 -43.03
N PRO A 658 28.81 27.55 -43.14
CA PRO A 658 27.68 28.44 -43.35
C PRO A 658 26.78 28.60 -42.12
N SER A 659 26.25 29.83 -42.04
CA SER A 659 25.40 30.44 -41.01
C SER A 659 23.89 30.16 -41.26
N PRO A 660 22.94 30.72 -40.47
CA PRO A 660 21.70 30.06 -40.02
C PRO A 660 20.51 30.18 -40.98
N ALA A 661 19.51 29.31 -40.77
CA ALA A 661 18.20 29.32 -41.42
C ALA A 661 17.07 29.34 -40.35
N PRO A 662 15.83 29.75 -40.67
CA PRO A 662 14.99 30.71 -39.94
C PRO A 662 14.14 30.08 -38.82
N PRO A 663 13.47 30.89 -37.96
CA PRO A 663 12.65 30.33 -36.90
C PRO A 663 11.43 29.61 -37.50
N PRO A 664 11.11 28.39 -37.05
CA PRO A 664 9.82 27.80 -37.35
C PRO A 664 8.73 28.52 -36.54
N SER A 665 7.69 28.88 -37.29
CA SER A 665 6.40 29.42 -36.92
C SER A 665 5.81 28.84 -35.63
N ALA A 666 5.11 29.70 -34.87
CA ALA A 666 4.32 29.31 -33.71
C ALA A 666 3.44 28.07 -33.99
N PRO A 667 3.48 27.02 -33.14
CA PRO A 667 2.47 25.98 -33.17
C PRO A 667 1.20 26.50 -32.50
N ALA A 668 0.09 26.28 -33.19
CA ALA A 668 -1.26 26.49 -32.75
C ALA A 668 -1.57 25.75 -31.44
N LEU A 669 -2.56 26.28 -30.69
CA LEU A 669 -3.27 25.69 -29.55
C LEU A 669 -3.17 24.14 -29.50
N GLY A 670 -2.25 23.63 -28.68
CA GLY A 670 -2.01 22.19 -28.52
C GLY A 670 -2.67 21.65 -27.25
N ILE A 671 -3.61 20.73 -27.45
CA ILE A 671 -4.20 19.84 -26.43
C ILE A 671 -3.04 19.03 -25.78
N PRO A 672 -3.05 18.78 -24.45
CA PRO A 672 -1.92 18.19 -23.74
C PRO A 672 -1.45 16.85 -24.33
N VAL A 673 -0.12 16.70 -24.33
CA VAL A 673 0.66 15.61 -24.91
C VAL A 673 0.28 14.26 -24.26
N ALA A 674 -0.28 13.34 -25.06
CA ALA A 674 -0.74 12.02 -24.62
C ALA A 674 0.39 10.99 -24.41
N LEU A 675 1.62 11.34 -24.76
CA LEU A 675 2.73 10.41 -24.92
C LEU A 675 4.03 11.04 -24.41
N ASP A 676 4.71 10.42 -23.46
CA ASP A 676 6.03 10.88 -23.02
C ASP A 676 7.06 10.55 -24.10
N THR A 677 7.40 11.55 -24.91
CA THR A 677 8.34 11.39 -26.02
C THR A 677 9.76 11.15 -25.55
N ALA A 678 10.15 11.56 -24.34
CA ALA A 678 11.50 11.33 -23.83
C ALA A 678 11.77 9.84 -23.59
N LEU A 679 10.76 9.10 -23.13
CA LEU A 679 10.83 7.65 -22.89
C LEU A 679 10.85 6.86 -24.22
N LEU A 680 10.14 7.34 -25.23
CA LEU A 680 10.21 6.81 -26.60
C LEU A 680 11.52 7.12 -27.29
N ASP A 681 12.06 8.32 -27.10
CA ASP A 681 13.36 8.70 -27.65
C ASP A 681 14.48 7.88 -27.01
N GLU A 682 14.39 7.59 -25.71
CA GLU A 682 15.27 6.61 -25.03
C GLU A 682 15.10 5.20 -25.61
N LEU A 683 13.86 4.78 -25.91
CA LEU A 683 13.58 3.49 -26.55
C LEU A 683 14.11 3.41 -27.98
N VAL A 684 14.11 4.53 -28.72
CA VAL A 684 14.68 4.65 -30.09
C VAL A 684 16.19 4.69 -30.09
N GLU A 685 16.81 5.45 -29.19
CA GLU A 685 18.26 5.46 -28.98
C GLU A 685 18.77 4.04 -28.66
N PHE A 686 17.90 3.25 -28.04
CA PHE A 686 18.20 1.93 -27.53
C PHE A 686 17.93 0.77 -28.50
N THR A 687 16.72 0.69 -29.08
CA THR A 687 16.31 -0.41 -29.99
C THR A 687 16.53 -0.07 -31.47
N GLY A 688 16.85 1.19 -31.80
CA GLY A 688 17.06 1.63 -33.17
C GLY A 688 15.83 1.38 -34.07
N PRO A 689 15.99 0.82 -35.28
CA PRO A 689 14.88 0.62 -36.23
C PRO A 689 13.83 -0.38 -35.72
N ASP A 690 14.15 -1.23 -34.74
CA ASP A 690 13.21 -2.21 -34.17
C ASP A 690 12.13 -1.55 -33.29
N THR A 691 12.30 -0.28 -32.89
CA THR A 691 11.27 0.49 -32.15
C THR A 691 9.93 0.48 -32.88
N GLY A 692 9.95 0.63 -34.20
CA GLY A 692 8.74 0.61 -35.03
C GLY A 692 7.99 -0.72 -34.91
N ARG A 693 8.73 -1.84 -34.79
CA ARG A 693 8.15 -3.17 -34.59
C ARG A 693 7.50 -3.33 -33.21
N ILE A 694 8.11 -2.81 -32.15
CA ILE A 694 7.53 -2.85 -30.79
C ILE A 694 6.24 -2.02 -30.73
N ILE A 695 6.24 -0.84 -31.36
CA ILE A 695 5.04 0.00 -31.48
C ILE A 695 3.95 -0.72 -32.27
N GLN A 696 4.28 -1.39 -33.38
CA GLN A 696 3.31 -2.18 -34.16
C GLN A 696 2.71 -3.32 -33.34
N VAL A 697 3.51 -4.10 -32.62
CA VAL A 697 3.02 -5.19 -31.76
C VAL A 697 2.04 -4.67 -30.70
N PHE A 698 2.29 -3.50 -30.12
CA PHE A 698 1.35 -2.88 -29.19
C PHE A 698 0.05 -2.42 -29.87
N LEU A 699 0.15 -1.81 -31.05
CA LEU A 699 -1.02 -1.35 -31.81
C LEU A 699 -1.91 -2.52 -32.26
N GLU A 700 -1.35 -3.72 -32.43
CA GLU A 700 -2.07 -4.95 -32.74
C GLU A 700 -2.70 -5.61 -31.50
N ASP A 701 -1.99 -5.67 -30.36
CA ASP A 701 -2.46 -6.40 -29.16
C ASP A 701 -3.40 -5.56 -28.25
N ALA A 702 -3.20 -4.24 -28.16
CA ALA A 702 -4.00 -3.37 -27.29
C ALA A 702 -5.51 -3.36 -27.61
N PRO A 703 -5.97 -3.37 -28.88
CA PRO A 703 -7.40 -3.49 -29.19
C PRO A 703 -8.02 -4.79 -28.66
N ARG A 704 -7.28 -5.89 -28.66
CA ARG A 704 -7.75 -7.18 -28.13
C ARG A 704 -7.96 -7.12 -26.63
N LEU A 705 -7.00 -6.57 -25.88
CA LEU A 705 -7.11 -6.37 -24.42
C LEU A 705 -8.26 -5.41 -24.05
N ILE A 706 -8.50 -4.39 -24.87
CA ILE A 706 -9.63 -3.46 -24.68
C ILE A 706 -10.98 -4.16 -24.92
N ALA A 707 -11.08 -5.01 -25.96
CA ALA A 707 -12.28 -5.80 -26.21
C ALA A 707 -12.55 -6.81 -25.07
N GLU A 708 -11.49 -7.42 -24.51
CA GLU A 708 -11.59 -8.28 -23.32
C GLU A 708 -12.08 -7.48 -22.09
N LEU A 709 -11.60 -6.24 -21.89
CA LEU A 709 -12.09 -5.34 -20.83
C LEU A 709 -13.56 -4.94 -21.04
N GLU A 710 -13.98 -4.64 -22.26
CA GLU A 710 -15.37 -4.34 -22.60
C GLU A 710 -16.28 -5.53 -22.31
N ALA A 711 -15.92 -6.72 -22.77
CA ALA A 711 -16.67 -7.96 -22.54
C ALA A 711 -16.76 -8.30 -21.05
N ALA A 712 -15.64 -8.22 -20.32
CA ALA A 712 -15.60 -8.48 -18.87
C ALA A 712 -16.40 -7.43 -18.06
N SER A 713 -16.49 -6.19 -18.56
CA SER A 713 -17.32 -5.13 -17.95
C SER A 713 -18.82 -5.37 -18.09
N ALA A 714 -19.25 -6.09 -19.13
CA ALA A 714 -20.65 -6.42 -19.38
C ALA A 714 -21.16 -7.58 -18.50
N ALA A 715 -20.27 -8.51 -18.12
CA ALA A 715 -20.56 -9.68 -17.29
C ALA A 715 -19.94 -9.62 -15.87
N PRO A 716 -19.72 -8.40 -15.32
CA PRO A 716 -18.78 -8.04 -14.24
C PRO A 716 -17.76 -9.11 -13.78
N ASP A 717 -16.96 -9.64 -14.70
CA ASP A 717 -15.88 -10.57 -14.36
C ASP A 717 -14.65 -9.79 -13.87
N LEU A 718 -14.56 -9.61 -12.55
CA LEU A 718 -13.49 -8.83 -11.93
C LEU A 718 -12.09 -9.45 -12.14
N GLU A 719 -11.99 -10.77 -12.31
CA GLU A 719 -10.70 -11.41 -12.50
C GLU A 719 -10.18 -11.20 -13.92
N ALA A 720 -11.06 -11.40 -14.92
CA ALA A 720 -10.75 -11.09 -16.31
C ALA A 720 -10.45 -9.59 -16.51
N MET A 721 -11.23 -8.70 -15.88
CA MET A 721 -10.96 -7.25 -15.91
C MET A 721 -9.60 -6.90 -15.31
N ARG A 722 -9.23 -7.53 -14.18
CA ARG A 722 -7.93 -7.30 -13.53
C ARG A 722 -6.79 -7.75 -14.42
N ALA A 723 -6.90 -8.93 -15.04
CA ALA A 723 -5.86 -9.48 -15.90
C ALA A 723 -5.63 -8.60 -17.14
N ALA A 724 -6.68 -8.29 -17.90
CA ALA A 724 -6.57 -7.44 -19.09
C ALA A 724 -6.08 -6.02 -18.77
N ALA A 725 -6.53 -5.44 -17.64
CA ALA A 725 -6.06 -4.14 -17.18
C ALA A 725 -4.59 -4.16 -16.76
N HIS A 726 -4.12 -5.25 -16.14
CA HIS A 726 -2.72 -5.40 -15.74
C HIS A 726 -1.78 -5.42 -16.95
N SER A 727 -2.12 -6.23 -17.95
CA SER A 727 -1.34 -6.36 -19.20
C SER A 727 -1.32 -5.03 -19.97
N LEU A 728 -2.48 -4.37 -20.11
CA LEU A 728 -2.58 -3.09 -20.82
C LEU A 728 -1.84 -1.96 -20.08
N LYS A 729 -1.88 -1.93 -18.75
CA LYS A 729 -1.12 -0.97 -17.93
C LYS A 729 0.38 -1.08 -18.21
N SER A 730 0.90 -2.30 -18.24
CA SER A 730 2.33 -2.55 -18.39
C SER A 730 2.84 -2.21 -19.78
N SER A 731 2.16 -2.68 -20.84
CA SER A 731 2.57 -2.41 -22.22
C SER A 731 2.50 -0.93 -22.57
N SER A 732 1.50 -0.21 -22.03
CA SER A 732 1.35 1.25 -22.21
C SER A 732 2.44 2.04 -21.50
N ALA A 733 2.91 1.60 -20.33
CA ALA A 733 3.97 2.28 -19.59
C ALA A 733 5.32 2.20 -20.31
N ASN A 734 5.65 1.04 -20.90
CA ASN A 734 6.89 0.84 -21.65
C ASN A 734 6.98 1.70 -22.92
N LEU A 735 5.86 2.13 -23.48
CA LEU A 735 5.77 2.98 -24.66
C LEU A 735 5.52 4.47 -24.34
N GLY A 736 5.63 4.87 -23.08
CA GLY A 736 5.42 6.26 -22.67
C GLY A 736 3.95 6.72 -22.69
N ALA A 737 2.98 5.84 -22.91
CA ALA A 737 1.54 6.12 -22.86
C ALA A 737 1.02 6.15 -21.41
N LEU A 738 1.53 7.07 -20.60
CA LEU A 738 1.31 7.13 -19.16
C LEU A 738 -0.16 7.35 -18.77
N ALA A 739 -0.91 8.13 -19.56
CA ALA A 739 -2.34 8.36 -19.32
C ALA A 739 -3.17 7.08 -19.49
N LEU A 740 -2.87 6.30 -20.54
CA LEU A 740 -3.49 4.99 -20.77
C LEU A 740 -3.09 3.99 -19.67
N SER A 741 -1.82 3.99 -19.26
CA SER A 741 -1.34 3.17 -18.15
C SER A 741 -2.06 3.52 -16.83
N ALA A 742 -2.26 4.80 -16.54
CA ALA A 742 -2.98 5.26 -15.35
C ALA A 742 -4.46 4.87 -15.38
N ALA A 743 -5.12 4.96 -16.54
CA ALA A 743 -6.50 4.52 -16.71
C ALA A 743 -6.65 3.00 -16.47
N ALA A 744 -5.75 2.19 -17.04
CA ALA A 744 -5.73 0.75 -16.83
C ALA A 744 -5.43 0.38 -15.36
N LYS A 745 -4.51 1.10 -14.69
CA LYS A 745 -4.21 0.92 -13.25
C LYS A 745 -5.44 1.13 -12.36
N ARG A 746 -6.32 2.09 -12.70
CA ARG A 746 -7.55 2.33 -11.93
C ARG A 746 -8.52 1.16 -12.02
N ILE A 747 -8.65 0.53 -13.20
CA ILE A 747 -9.47 -0.67 -13.38
C ILE A 747 -8.86 -1.84 -12.59
N GLU A 748 -7.54 -2.06 -12.70
CA GLU A 748 -6.84 -3.14 -11.99
C GLU A 748 -7.02 -3.06 -10.47
N LEU A 749 -6.84 -1.87 -9.88
CA LEU A 749 -7.00 -1.66 -8.43
C LEU A 749 -8.46 -1.82 -8.01
N GLY A 750 -9.40 -1.21 -8.75
CA GLY A 750 -10.82 -1.32 -8.45
C GLY A 750 -11.36 -2.75 -8.55
N ALA A 751 -10.86 -3.53 -9.51
CA ALA A 751 -11.18 -4.95 -9.66
C ALA A 751 -10.56 -5.81 -8.54
N ARG A 752 -9.30 -5.53 -8.17
CA ARG A 752 -8.60 -6.23 -7.06
C ARG A 752 -9.28 -6.03 -5.71
N GLU A 753 -9.81 -4.84 -5.45
CA GLU A 753 -10.48 -4.50 -4.19
C GLU A 753 -11.98 -4.81 -4.18
N ALA A 754 -12.54 -5.29 -5.31
CA ALA A 754 -13.98 -5.46 -5.53
C ALA A 754 -14.80 -4.18 -5.29
N ARG A 755 -14.24 -3.01 -5.64
CA ARG A 755 -14.84 -1.67 -5.45
C ARG A 755 -15.13 -0.94 -6.77
N LEU A 756 -15.13 -1.64 -7.90
CA LEU A 756 -15.34 -1.02 -9.20
C LEU A 756 -16.84 -0.72 -9.42
N GLU A 757 -17.32 0.42 -8.92
CA GLU A 757 -18.75 0.79 -8.94
C GLU A 757 -19.33 0.98 -10.36
N ARG A 758 -18.50 1.39 -11.33
CA ARG A 758 -18.92 1.63 -12.73
C ARG A 758 -17.90 1.08 -13.75
N PRO A 759 -17.88 -0.24 -13.98
CA PRO A 759 -16.93 -0.89 -14.89
C PRO A 759 -16.93 -0.30 -16.30
N ALA A 760 -18.11 -0.10 -16.89
CA ALA A 760 -18.26 0.44 -18.25
C ALA A 760 -17.70 1.87 -18.42
N VAL A 761 -17.84 2.74 -17.42
CA VAL A 761 -17.30 4.11 -17.47
C VAL A 761 -15.77 4.10 -17.38
N ALA A 762 -15.21 3.19 -16.57
CA ALA A 762 -13.77 3.04 -16.46
C ALA A 762 -13.16 2.50 -17.77
N VAL A 763 -13.83 1.55 -18.43
CA VAL A 763 -13.42 1.04 -19.74
C VAL A 763 -13.55 2.10 -20.84
N ALA A 764 -14.61 2.92 -20.82
CA ALA A 764 -14.76 4.06 -21.75
C ALA A 764 -13.59 5.06 -21.66
N LEU A 765 -13.05 5.28 -20.46
CA LEU A 765 -11.87 6.11 -20.27
C LEU A 765 -10.62 5.47 -20.90
N VAL A 766 -10.43 4.15 -20.72
CA VAL A 766 -9.32 3.42 -21.35
C VAL A 766 -9.39 3.48 -22.87
N ILE A 767 -10.59 3.34 -23.46
CA ILE A 767 -10.79 3.46 -24.91
C ILE A 767 -10.42 4.85 -25.41
N ALA A 768 -10.84 5.89 -24.68
CA ALA A 768 -10.53 7.28 -25.04
C ALA A 768 -9.03 7.58 -24.95
N GLU A 769 -8.34 7.09 -23.92
CA GLU A 769 -6.88 7.23 -23.80
C GLU A 769 -6.13 6.42 -24.87
N PHE A 770 -6.60 5.22 -25.20
CA PHE A 770 -5.99 4.41 -26.25
C PHE A 770 -6.13 5.05 -27.62
N ALA A 771 -7.29 5.64 -27.93
CA ALA A 771 -7.48 6.38 -29.18
C ALA A 771 -6.47 7.54 -29.31
N ARG A 772 -6.18 8.25 -28.22
CA ARG A 772 -5.15 9.31 -28.19
C ARG A 772 -3.74 8.74 -28.34
N ALA A 773 -3.40 7.71 -27.57
CA ALA A 773 -2.08 7.08 -27.62
C ALA A 773 -1.79 6.47 -29.00
N ARG A 774 -2.78 5.85 -29.64
CA ARG A 774 -2.66 5.28 -30.99
C ARG A 774 -2.30 6.33 -32.03
N VAL A 775 -2.98 7.48 -32.05
CA VAL A 775 -2.67 8.56 -33.00
C VAL A 775 -1.24 9.06 -32.79
N ALA A 776 -0.85 9.30 -31.54
CA ALA A 776 0.49 9.77 -31.23
C ALA A 776 1.60 8.75 -31.58
N LEU A 777 1.37 7.46 -31.33
CA LEU A 777 2.31 6.39 -31.69
C LEU A 777 2.40 6.16 -33.21
N GLN A 778 1.29 6.29 -33.94
CA GLN A 778 1.28 6.21 -35.41
C GLN A 778 2.00 7.41 -36.05
N ASP A 779 1.78 8.62 -35.51
CA ASP A 779 2.52 9.82 -35.94
C ASP A 779 4.02 9.68 -35.67
N TYR A 780 4.40 9.08 -34.55
CA TYR A 780 5.80 8.81 -34.21
C TYR A 780 6.42 7.77 -35.15
N LEU A 781 5.69 6.69 -35.45
CA LEU A 781 6.12 5.65 -36.37
C LEU A 781 6.32 6.20 -37.80
N ALA A 782 5.43 7.07 -38.27
CA ALA A 782 5.57 7.75 -39.56
C ALA A 782 6.82 8.65 -39.63
N ARG A 783 7.19 9.30 -38.51
CA ARG A 783 8.43 10.09 -38.40
C ARG A 783 9.69 9.21 -38.43
N LEU A 784 9.64 8.04 -37.79
CA LEU A 784 10.74 7.07 -37.79
C LEU A 784 10.99 6.45 -39.18
N GLU A 785 9.93 6.21 -39.96
CA GLU A 785 10.01 5.62 -41.30
C GLU A 785 10.32 6.63 -42.42
N GLY A 786 10.46 7.92 -42.09
CA GLY A 786 10.84 8.97 -43.05
C GLY A 786 9.76 9.30 -44.11
N ALA A 787 8.50 8.94 -43.89
CA ALA A 787 7.41 9.25 -44.81
C ALA A 787 6.83 10.65 -44.52
N PRO A 788 6.65 11.53 -45.52
CA PRO A 788 5.97 12.81 -45.30
C PRO A 788 4.53 12.55 -44.87
N ALA A 789 4.10 13.22 -43.79
CA ALA A 789 2.77 13.12 -43.22
C ALA A 789 1.68 13.31 -44.30
N ALA A 790 1.08 12.21 -44.74
CA ALA A 790 -0.10 12.25 -45.59
C ALA A 790 -1.28 12.67 -44.71
N ALA A 791 -1.72 13.91 -44.91
CA ALA A 791 -3.00 14.38 -44.43
C ALA A 791 -4.11 13.44 -44.96
N GLN A 792 -4.59 12.54 -44.10
CA GLN A 792 -5.86 11.85 -44.34
C GLN A 792 -6.96 12.59 -43.60
N SER A 793 -7.72 13.31 -44.44
CA SER A 793 -8.89 14.10 -44.12
C SER A 793 -9.94 13.36 -43.29
N SER A 794 -10.43 14.09 -42.31
CA SER A 794 -11.80 14.12 -41.83
C SER A 794 -12.85 13.71 -42.87
N SER A 795 -13.28 12.45 -42.85
CA SER A 795 -14.64 12.08 -43.23
C SER A 795 -14.95 10.69 -42.66
N LEU A 796 -15.78 10.62 -41.62
CA LEU A 796 -16.69 9.51 -41.29
C LEU A 796 -17.23 9.69 -39.85
N VAL A 797 -17.96 10.78 -39.59
CA VAL A 797 -19.05 10.79 -38.60
C VAL A 797 -20.13 11.73 -39.13
N ASN A 798 -20.93 11.23 -40.07
CA ASN A 798 -22.29 11.69 -40.26
C ASN A 798 -23.13 10.51 -40.75
N ARG A 799 -23.44 9.60 -39.82
CA ARG A 799 -24.68 8.83 -39.72
C ARG A 799 -24.70 8.01 -38.45
#